data_AF-A0A3D6BKN4-F1
#
_entry.id   AF-A0A3D6BKN4-F1
#
_cell.length_a   1.000
_cell.length_b   1.000
_cell.length_c   1.000
_cell.angle_alpha   90.00
_cell.angle_beta   90.00
_cell.angle_gamma   90.00
#
_symmetry.space_group_name_H-M   'P 1'
#
loop_
_entity.id
_entity.type
_entity.pdbx_description
1 polymer ?
#
loop_
_entity_poly.entity_id
_entity_poly.type
_entity_poly.pdbx_seq_one_letter_code
_entity_poly.pdbx_strand_id
1 'polypeptide(L)'
;MRKFIAIALAFCCVLSLCACGKKDTGEKERECGVYITMEANDVFTVSCGTDEGSDSFKNADETAIAAGTVIHFDFAGDKADSTERADIEYSICLYDKDLNIIEAKSFVDDFSNNARVDITVTEDHKIINANAAKNGGDVVIDMTTASGKDGVRYMSPTVFMSERSEAADKINESLRAMETEYTTKTYQDNYGHYTQNIGDGTAQGLSAFSMSRTIRSERDDSSIVSLRIVDRASLGTTSTLKISGSTFNSQTGEEIKLADLGDSSEKIVNAVSEKILVSFNEDPKYQGVFFNEGYSETIKSLVSDGHWYLSADGIVIIANPGEIADAAAGFYEFTVSYDELGDVINKDFIPSSDLSGSEGDVSVAFTADSKASDLTLLGSAAATDIKSLLLSASGNVYDLDVYTINYNESAKTYTLVQQVLACSDMSDGAALAINAELEGTTPTMVVRFKLADGTNEIRLLSLDENGAVKVTNPYASAGTVITSRLPYSGDIDGDNKEETINTSTDAQGLVVLNVEASGKTAEVSTGIKEIGSIRLFDLDGDGAKEIYLDGKDADGQAITCAAFYSTAETQPLHLALFDSQSYALGTIKDFSDGKLVVDNEMNILGTYKVKNVYTLADKSFSKASGDIVFDNNTTYVTTTKSITLSNGSLLATGTKLRFTSTDGSSVINFVTDGGFTGSIPIASSGSGWTISGQPDTSYFTSLPYKN
;
A
#
# COMPACT_ATOMS: atom_id res chain seq x y z
N MET A 1 -8.08 -21.60 8.75
CA MET A 1 -8.42 -23.00 9.14
C MET A 1 -9.34 -23.69 8.13
N ARG A 2 -10.32 -22.99 7.52
CA ARG A 2 -11.23 -23.57 6.49
C ARG A 2 -10.57 -23.80 5.12
N LYS A 3 -9.73 -22.88 4.62
CA LYS A 3 -8.90 -23.06 3.40
C LYS A 3 -8.04 -24.34 3.41
N PHE A 4 -7.40 -24.63 4.54
CA PHE A 4 -6.64 -25.88 4.74
C PHE A 4 -7.52 -27.13 4.67
N ILE A 5 -8.80 -27.04 5.03
CA ILE A 5 -9.74 -28.16 4.98
C ILE A 5 -10.17 -28.42 3.53
N ALA A 6 -10.44 -27.39 2.72
CA ALA A 6 -10.79 -27.54 1.30
C ALA A 6 -9.63 -28.10 0.46
N ILE A 7 -8.40 -27.59 0.66
CA ILE A 7 -7.19 -28.13 0.01
C ILE A 7 -6.93 -29.57 0.48
N ALA A 8 -7.11 -29.87 1.77
CA ALA A 8 -7.00 -31.23 2.28
C ALA A 8 -8.11 -32.15 1.73
N LEU A 9 -9.32 -31.66 1.49
CA LEU A 9 -10.43 -32.41 0.90
C LEU A 9 -10.17 -32.72 -0.58
N ALA A 10 -9.71 -31.73 -1.35
CA ALA A 10 -9.27 -31.90 -2.74
C ALA A 10 -8.11 -32.89 -2.87
N PHE A 11 -7.25 -32.99 -1.84
CA PHE A 11 -6.19 -34.00 -1.73
C PHE A 11 -6.71 -35.39 -1.32
N CYS A 12 -7.70 -35.47 -0.42
CA CYS A 12 -8.23 -36.73 0.11
C CYS A 12 -8.87 -37.64 -0.96
N CYS A 13 -9.44 -37.08 -2.03
CA CYS A 13 -10.14 -37.87 -3.05
C CYS A 13 -9.25 -38.52 -4.12
N VAL A 14 -7.97 -38.12 -4.24
CA VAL A 14 -7.02 -38.85 -5.13
C VAL A 14 -6.81 -40.30 -4.64
N LEU A 15 -7.06 -40.56 -3.35
CA LEU A 15 -7.01 -41.90 -2.74
C LEU A 15 -8.34 -42.67 -2.81
N SER A 16 -9.44 -42.04 -3.25
CA SER A 16 -10.76 -42.67 -3.44
C SER A 16 -11.29 -42.40 -4.84
N LEU A 17 -10.98 -43.30 -5.78
CA LEU A 17 -11.39 -43.23 -7.19
C LEU A 17 -12.93 -43.17 -7.37
N CYS A 18 -13.47 -41.95 -7.48
CA CYS A 18 -14.70 -41.64 -8.21
C CYS A 18 -14.40 -40.41 -9.08
N ALA A 19 -14.48 -40.58 -10.40
CA ALA A 19 -14.31 -39.50 -11.38
C ALA A 19 -15.69 -38.92 -11.71
N CYS A 20 -15.88 -37.62 -11.48
CA CYS A 20 -17.06 -36.87 -11.92
C CYS A 20 -16.71 -35.54 -12.62
N GLY A 21 -15.43 -35.20 -12.83
CA GLY A 21 -15.03 -34.16 -13.78
C GLY A 21 -15.20 -34.66 -15.21
N LYS A 22 -15.87 -33.91 -16.09
CA LYS A 22 -16.12 -34.31 -17.48
C LYS A 22 -15.50 -33.34 -18.48
N LYS A 23 -15.09 -33.87 -19.64
CA LYS A 23 -14.69 -33.04 -20.78
C LYS A 23 -15.94 -32.38 -21.35
N ASP A 24 -15.90 -31.07 -21.57
CA ASP A 24 -17.01 -30.36 -22.19
C ASP A 24 -17.20 -30.83 -23.64
N THR A 25 -18.43 -31.24 -23.97
CA THR A 25 -18.83 -31.74 -25.30
C THR A 25 -19.66 -30.73 -26.08
N GLY A 26 -19.98 -29.57 -25.51
CA GLY A 26 -20.82 -28.53 -26.13
C GLY A 26 -22.32 -28.89 -26.23
N GLU A 27 -22.80 -29.85 -25.43
CA GLU A 27 -24.24 -30.19 -25.34
C GLU A 27 -24.93 -29.45 -24.18
N LYS A 28 -26.24 -29.16 -24.34
CA LYS A 28 -27.08 -28.34 -23.44
C LYS A 28 -27.42 -29.02 -22.10
N GLU A 29 -26.45 -29.30 -21.25
CA GLU A 29 -26.68 -29.48 -19.79
C GLU A 29 -26.15 -28.26 -19.04
N ARG A 30 -26.73 -27.99 -17.85
CA ARG A 30 -26.64 -26.72 -17.09
C ARG A 30 -25.27 -26.04 -17.25
N GLU A 31 -25.24 -24.86 -17.89
CA GLU A 31 -24.05 -24.06 -18.16
C GLU A 31 -23.46 -23.41 -16.88
N CYS A 32 -23.57 -24.05 -15.71
CA CYS A 32 -23.09 -23.52 -14.43
C CYS A 32 -21.89 -24.32 -13.90
N GLY A 33 -21.10 -23.72 -13.01
CA GLY A 33 -19.92 -24.37 -12.40
C GLY A 33 -18.60 -23.89 -13.01
N VAL A 34 -17.52 -24.62 -12.74
CA VAL A 34 -16.15 -24.21 -13.08
C VAL A 34 -15.67 -24.88 -14.36
N TYR A 35 -15.14 -24.09 -15.29
CA TYR A 35 -14.63 -24.51 -16.59
C TYR A 35 -13.13 -24.20 -16.66
N ILE A 36 -12.30 -25.22 -16.63
CA ILE A 36 -10.85 -25.09 -16.63
C ILE A 36 -10.30 -25.32 -18.03
N THR A 37 -9.80 -24.27 -18.67
CA THR A 37 -9.06 -24.33 -19.93
C THR A 37 -7.59 -24.61 -19.65
N MET A 38 -7.07 -25.69 -20.24
CA MET A 38 -5.69 -26.13 -20.06
C MET A 38 -4.79 -25.55 -21.16
N GLU A 39 -3.74 -24.80 -20.82
CA GLU A 39 -2.65 -24.40 -21.72
C GLU A 39 -1.37 -25.20 -21.43
N ALA A 40 -1.14 -25.59 -20.17
CA ALA A 40 -0.09 -26.55 -19.81
C ALA A 40 -0.28 -27.91 -20.51
N ASN A 41 0.81 -28.63 -20.74
CA ASN A 41 0.81 -29.90 -21.51
C ASN A 41 1.43 -31.09 -20.77
N ASP A 42 1.71 -30.92 -19.48
CA ASP A 42 2.37 -31.83 -18.55
C ASP A 42 1.57 -32.04 -17.25
N VAL A 43 0.36 -31.47 -17.15
CA VAL A 43 -0.61 -31.75 -16.08
C VAL A 43 -1.34 -33.06 -16.40
N PHE A 44 -1.36 -34.02 -15.47
CA PHE A 44 -1.99 -35.33 -15.67
C PHE A 44 -3.35 -35.45 -15.00
N THR A 45 -3.54 -34.77 -13.87
CA THR A 45 -4.80 -34.77 -13.13
C THR A 45 -5.10 -33.34 -12.68
N VAL A 46 -6.38 -32.96 -12.73
CA VAL A 46 -6.90 -31.74 -12.12
C VAL A 46 -7.99 -32.14 -11.14
N SER A 47 -7.95 -31.64 -9.91
CA SER A 47 -9.06 -31.79 -8.97
C SER A 47 -9.68 -30.45 -8.60
N CYS A 48 -10.98 -30.46 -8.29
CA CYS A 48 -11.73 -29.32 -7.78
C CYS A 48 -12.49 -29.76 -6.51
N GLY A 49 -12.30 -29.06 -5.39
CA GLY A 49 -12.92 -29.42 -4.11
C GLY A 49 -13.53 -28.24 -3.36
N THR A 50 -14.70 -28.46 -2.78
CA THR A 50 -15.43 -27.56 -1.87
C THR A 50 -15.41 -28.11 -0.45
N ASP A 51 -16.09 -27.43 0.49
CA ASP A 51 -16.34 -27.95 1.83
C ASP A 51 -17.35 -29.12 1.87
N GLU A 52 -18.16 -29.27 0.82
CA GLU A 52 -19.17 -30.33 0.67
C GLU A 52 -18.65 -31.59 -0.03
N GLY A 53 -17.55 -31.49 -0.79
CA GLY A 53 -16.97 -32.63 -1.50
C GLY A 53 -15.88 -32.24 -2.49
N SER A 54 -15.30 -33.20 -3.18
CA SER A 54 -14.34 -32.90 -4.26
C SER A 54 -14.43 -33.89 -5.39
N ASP A 55 -13.88 -33.49 -6.52
CA ASP A 55 -13.93 -34.20 -7.78
C ASP A 55 -12.61 -34.05 -8.55
N SER A 56 -12.35 -34.94 -9.51
CA SER A 56 -11.15 -34.88 -10.35
C SER A 56 -11.38 -35.33 -11.78
N PHE A 57 -10.55 -34.80 -12.66
CA PHE A 57 -10.44 -35.17 -14.06
C PHE A 57 -9.03 -35.68 -14.36
N LYS A 58 -8.94 -36.81 -15.06
CA LYS A 58 -7.72 -37.34 -15.67
C LYS A 58 -8.07 -38.05 -16.98
N ASN A 59 -7.14 -38.08 -17.93
CA ASN A 59 -7.35 -38.86 -19.14
C ASN A 59 -7.39 -40.37 -18.83
N ALA A 60 -8.26 -41.11 -19.53
CA ALA A 60 -8.42 -42.55 -19.32
C ALA A 60 -7.17 -43.37 -19.71
N ASP A 61 -6.33 -42.83 -20.59
CA ASP A 61 -5.05 -43.42 -21.00
C ASP A 61 -3.86 -42.97 -20.14
N GLU A 62 -4.13 -42.22 -19.07
CA GLU A 62 -3.13 -41.68 -18.14
C GLU A 62 -2.07 -40.80 -18.82
N THR A 63 -2.39 -40.22 -19.97
CA THR A 63 -1.56 -39.20 -20.63
C THR A 63 -1.81 -37.81 -20.05
N ALA A 64 -0.85 -36.91 -20.21
CA ALA A 64 -1.02 -35.51 -19.86
C ALA A 64 -2.22 -34.89 -20.61
N ILE A 65 -2.92 -33.99 -19.94
CA ILE A 65 -4.06 -33.25 -20.47
C ILE A 65 -3.52 -32.32 -21.56
N ALA A 66 -4.09 -32.42 -22.76
CA ALA A 66 -3.61 -31.64 -23.89
C ALA A 66 -3.98 -30.16 -23.74
N ALA A 67 -3.07 -29.27 -24.14
CA ALA A 67 -3.37 -27.85 -24.29
C ALA A 67 -4.61 -27.62 -25.20
N GLY A 68 -5.46 -26.67 -24.84
CA GLY A 68 -6.78 -26.42 -25.40
C GLY A 68 -7.90 -27.31 -24.84
N THR A 69 -7.63 -28.23 -23.90
CA THR A 69 -8.70 -29.03 -23.27
C THR A 69 -9.48 -28.19 -22.25
N VAL A 70 -10.81 -28.27 -22.30
CA VAL A 70 -11.70 -27.66 -21.31
C VAL A 70 -12.30 -28.74 -20.41
N ILE A 71 -12.13 -28.58 -19.10
CA ILE A 71 -12.59 -29.51 -18.06
C ILE A 71 -13.70 -28.81 -17.26
N HIS A 72 -14.85 -29.47 -17.10
CA HIS A 72 -15.98 -28.91 -16.36
C HIS A 72 -16.18 -29.63 -15.02
N PHE A 73 -16.34 -28.84 -13.96
CA PHE A 73 -16.75 -29.28 -12.63
C PHE A 73 -18.06 -28.62 -12.24
N ASP A 74 -19.10 -29.44 -12.05
CA ASP A 74 -20.42 -29.01 -11.59
C ASP A 74 -20.62 -29.40 -10.13
N PHE A 75 -20.30 -28.48 -9.23
CA PHE A 75 -20.47 -28.66 -7.78
C PHE A 75 -21.52 -27.71 -7.18
N ALA A 76 -22.05 -26.76 -7.96
CA ALA A 76 -22.99 -25.76 -7.46
C ALA A 76 -24.39 -26.35 -7.20
N GLY A 77 -24.78 -27.39 -7.94
CA GLY A 77 -26.02 -28.13 -7.72
C GLY A 77 -27.26 -27.23 -7.67
N ASP A 78 -28.15 -27.47 -6.70
CA ASP A 78 -29.40 -26.70 -6.55
C ASP A 78 -29.17 -25.25 -6.12
N LYS A 79 -27.98 -24.92 -5.57
CA LYS A 79 -27.63 -23.53 -5.19
C LYS A 79 -27.53 -22.64 -6.43
N ALA A 80 -27.19 -23.20 -7.59
CA ALA A 80 -27.11 -22.46 -8.85
C ALA A 80 -28.48 -21.98 -9.37
N ASP A 81 -29.57 -22.67 -8.99
CA ASP A 81 -30.93 -22.30 -9.39
C ASP A 81 -31.52 -21.13 -8.55
N SER A 82 -30.79 -20.68 -7.53
CA SER A 82 -31.19 -19.59 -6.64
C SER A 82 -30.97 -18.21 -7.27
N THR A 83 -31.88 -17.27 -7.00
CA THR A 83 -31.67 -15.83 -7.26
C THR A 83 -30.99 -15.12 -6.08
N GLU A 84 -30.95 -15.77 -4.92
CA GLU A 84 -30.16 -15.32 -3.77
C GLU A 84 -28.71 -15.79 -3.94
N ARG A 85 -27.77 -14.91 -3.57
CA ARG A 85 -26.33 -15.10 -3.66
C ARG A 85 -25.90 -16.45 -3.06
N ALA A 86 -25.10 -17.19 -3.82
CA ALA A 86 -24.59 -18.51 -3.47
C ALA A 86 -23.07 -18.56 -3.64
N ASP A 87 -22.36 -17.90 -2.72
CA ASP A 87 -20.90 -17.97 -2.66
C ASP A 87 -20.45 -19.39 -2.32
N ILE A 88 -19.64 -19.99 -3.19
CA ILE A 88 -19.04 -21.30 -2.95
C ILE A 88 -17.54 -21.16 -2.95
N GLU A 89 -16.90 -21.57 -1.85
CA GLU A 89 -15.44 -21.72 -1.77
C GLU A 89 -15.04 -23.04 -2.42
N TYR A 90 -14.12 -22.98 -3.38
CA TYR A 90 -13.59 -24.16 -4.06
C TYR A 90 -12.08 -24.05 -4.26
N SER A 91 -11.41 -25.19 -4.40
CA SER A 91 -9.96 -25.29 -4.58
C SER A 91 -9.64 -26.17 -5.77
N ILE A 92 -8.79 -25.66 -6.66
CA ILE A 92 -8.29 -26.39 -7.83
C ILE A 92 -6.87 -26.83 -7.53
N CYS A 93 -6.58 -28.11 -7.76
CA CYS A 93 -5.22 -28.67 -7.64
C CYS A 93 -4.80 -29.32 -8.96
N LEU A 94 -3.60 -29.02 -9.41
CA LEU A 94 -2.96 -29.61 -10.58
C LEU A 94 -1.94 -30.64 -10.12
N TYR A 95 -1.87 -31.79 -10.79
CA TYR A 95 -0.97 -32.87 -10.44
C TYR A 95 -0.16 -33.36 -11.63
N ASP A 96 1.08 -33.73 -11.36
CA ASP A 96 1.93 -34.44 -12.30
C ASP A 96 1.52 -35.93 -12.41
N LYS A 97 2.25 -36.71 -13.21
CA LYS A 97 1.94 -38.14 -13.42
C LYS A 97 2.01 -38.96 -12.12
N ASP A 98 2.89 -38.56 -11.20
CA ASP A 98 3.20 -39.27 -9.97
C ASP A 98 2.31 -38.78 -8.80
N LEU A 99 1.33 -37.90 -9.12
CA LEU A 99 0.39 -37.26 -8.19
C LEU A 99 1.06 -36.30 -7.21
N ASN A 100 2.22 -35.74 -7.56
CA ASN A 100 2.75 -34.58 -6.86
C ASN A 100 1.95 -33.35 -7.27
N ILE A 101 1.66 -32.47 -6.30
CA ILE A 101 0.99 -31.21 -6.57
C ILE A 101 1.96 -30.33 -7.36
N ILE A 102 1.50 -29.87 -8.52
CA ILE A 102 2.20 -28.86 -9.33
C ILE A 102 1.82 -27.47 -8.81
N GLU A 103 0.51 -27.23 -8.66
CA GLU A 103 -0.05 -25.96 -8.19
C GLU A 103 -1.41 -26.21 -7.55
N ALA A 104 -1.79 -25.39 -6.57
CA ALA A 104 -3.12 -25.42 -5.97
C ALA A 104 -3.60 -24.00 -5.61
N LYS A 105 -4.84 -23.68 -5.99
CA LYS A 105 -5.42 -22.37 -5.73
C LYS A 105 -6.88 -22.46 -5.32
N SER A 106 -7.25 -21.66 -4.32
CA SER A 106 -8.61 -21.55 -3.81
C SER A 106 -9.28 -20.27 -4.32
N PHE A 107 -10.58 -20.35 -4.56
CA PHE A 107 -11.43 -19.29 -5.06
C PHE A 107 -12.74 -19.26 -4.28
N VAL A 108 -13.42 -18.13 -4.30
CA VAL A 108 -14.79 -17.96 -3.82
C VAL A 108 -15.53 -17.19 -4.91
N ASP A 109 -16.52 -17.80 -5.52
CA ASP A 109 -17.34 -17.17 -6.57
C ASP A 109 -18.83 -17.38 -6.27
N ASP A 110 -19.67 -16.47 -6.74
CA ASP A 110 -21.13 -16.61 -6.68
C ASP A 110 -21.61 -17.51 -7.82
N PHE A 111 -22.23 -18.63 -7.47
CA PHE A 111 -22.80 -19.57 -8.45
C PHE A 111 -24.31 -19.38 -8.66
N SER A 112 -24.94 -18.38 -8.01
CA SER A 112 -26.35 -18.06 -8.20
C SER A 112 -26.69 -17.78 -9.68
N ASN A 113 -27.96 -17.91 -10.05
CA ASN A 113 -28.43 -17.67 -11.43
C ASN A 113 -27.70 -18.47 -12.52
N ASN A 114 -27.24 -19.68 -12.22
CA ASN A 114 -26.49 -20.55 -13.12
C ASN A 114 -25.17 -19.93 -13.62
N ALA A 115 -24.46 -19.19 -12.76
CA ALA A 115 -23.20 -18.57 -13.15
C ALA A 115 -22.14 -19.62 -13.55
N ARG A 116 -21.42 -19.28 -14.62
CA ARG A 116 -20.27 -20.01 -15.16
C ARG A 116 -19.00 -19.33 -14.67
N VAL A 117 -18.04 -20.09 -14.16
CA VAL A 117 -16.71 -19.60 -13.81
C VAL A 117 -15.66 -20.18 -14.73
N ASP A 118 -15.03 -19.34 -15.55
CA ASP A 118 -13.92 -19.77 -16.40
C ASP A 118 -12.59 -19.64 -15.65
N ILE A 119 -11.77 -20.69 -15.73
CA ILE A 119 -10.43 -20.77 -15.17
C ILE A 119 -9.47 -21.12 -16.31
N THR A 120 -8.28 -20.53 -16.31
CA THR A 120 -7.19 -20.92 -17.21
C THR A 120 -6.03 -21.48 -16.40
N VAL A 121 -5.52 -22.64 -16.82
CA VAL A 121 -4.24 -23.20 -16.36
C VAL A 121 -3.22 -22.88 -17.44
N THR A 122 -2.40 -21.87 -17.18
CA THR A 122 -1.39 -21.34 -18.11
C THR A 122 -0.25 -22.33 -18.39
N GLU A 123 0.59 -22.07 -19.40
CA GLU A 123 1.76 -22.89 -19.72
C GLU A 123 2.76 -23.02 -18.55
N ASP A 124 2.84 -22.01 -17.68
CA ASP A 124 3.66 -21.98 -16.44
C ASP A 124 2.87 -22.42 -15.19
N HIS A 125 1.79 -23.19 -15.39
CA HIS A 125 0.98 -23.84 -14.35
C HIS A 125 0.18 -22.92 -13.43
N LYS A 126 0.16 -21.61 -13.65
CA LYS A 126 -0.68 -20.70 -12.87
C LYS A 126 -2.16 -20.97 -13.13
N ILE A 127 -2.94 -21.03 -12.06
CA ILE A 127 -4.40 -21.15 -12.08
C ILE A 127 -5.02 -19.75 -11.98
N ILE A 128 -5.68 -19.29 -13.04
CA ILE A 128 -6.20 -17.94 -13.18
C ILE A 128 -7.72 -17.99 -13.34
N ASN A 129 -8.47 -17.25 -12.51
CA ASN A 129 -9.89 -17.03 -12.76
C ASN A 129 -10.04 -16.05 -13.92
N ALA A 130 -10.54 -16.55 -15.04
CA ALA A 130 -10.71 -15.82 -16.29
C ALA A 130 -12.02 -15.01 -16.36
N ASN A 131 -12.87 -15.11 -15.33
CA ASN A 131 -14.03 -14.21 -15.14
C ASN A 131 -13.68 -12.93 -14.40
N ALA A 132 -12.55 -12.88 -13.66
CA ALA A 132 -11.95 -11.60 -13.37
C ALA A 132 -11.48 -11.03 -14.72
N ALA A 133 -11.69 -9.73 -14.97
CA ALA A 133 -11.15 -9.09 -16.16
C ALA A 133 -9.69 -9.54 -16.30
N LYS A 134 -9.33 -10.06 -17.49
CA LYS A 134 -8.10 -10.87 -17.71
C LYS A 134 -6.81 -10.19 -17.19
N ASN A 135 -6.85 -8.87 -17.01
CA ASN A 135 -5.75 -8.03 -16.56
C ASN A 135 -6.11 -7.18 -15.31
N GLY A 136 -7.14 -7.56 -14.54
CA GLY A 136 -7.76 -6.74 -13.48
C GLY A 136 -8.69 -5.65 -14.00
N GLY A 137 -9.08 -4.70 -13.16
CA GLY A 137 -9.97 -3.60 -13.49
C GLY A 137 -11.44 -3.90 -13.23
N ASP A 138 -11.72 -4.68 -12.18
CA ASP A 138 -13.08 -5.10 -11.84
C ASP A 138 -14.02 -3.90 -11.61
N VAL A 139 -13.49 -2.84 -11.01
CA VAL A 139 -14.09 -1.50 -10.97
C VAL A 139 -13.03 -0.46 -11.33
N VAL A 140 -13.31 0.38 -12.32
CA VAL A 140 -12.52 1.57 -12.66
C VAL A 140 -13.39 2.81 -12.57
N ILE A 141 -12.90 3.88 -11.95
CA ILE A 141 -13.60 5.15 -11.84
C ILE A 141 -12.73 6.28 -12.40
N ASP A 142 -13.13 6.81 -13.55
CA ASP A 142 -12.51 7.99 -14.13
C ASP A 142 -13.13 9.26 -13.56
N MET A 143 -12.31 10.17 -13.05
CA MET A 143 -12.75 11.39 -12.39
C MET A 143 -12.45 12.61 -13.26
N THR A 144 -13.41 13.00 -14.10
CA THR A 144 -13.26 14.20 -14.94
C THR A 144 -13.72 15.46 -14.23
N THR A 145 -13.25 16.63 -14.67
CA THR A 145 -13.77 17.92 -14.21
C THR A 145 -14.56 18.61 -15.31
N ALA A 146 -15.80 18.93 -15.02
CA ALA A 146 -16.66 19.74 -15.86
C ALA A 146 -16.80 21.17 -15.30
N SER A 147 -17.13 22.10 -16.20
CA SER A 147 -17.48 23.48 -15.85
C SER A 147 -18.92 23.74 -16.26
N GLY A 148 -19.70 24.32 -15.35
CA GLY A 148 -21.08 24.70 -15.58
C GLY A 148 -21.21 26.17 -16.02
N LYS A 149 -22.23 26.85 -15.50
CA LYS A 149 -22.36 28.32 -15.59
C LYS A 149 -21.16 29.02 -14.91
N ASP A 150 -20.97 30.30 -15.21
CA ASP A 150 -19.90 31.13 -14.64
C ASP A 150 -19.74 30.92 -13.12
N GLY A 151 -18.53 30.54 -12.70
CA GLY A 151 -18.18 30.27 -11.31
C GLY A 151 -18.48 28.85 -10.80
N VAL A 152 -19.04 27.96 -11.62
CA VAL A 152 -19.40 26.57 -11.23
C VAL A 152 -18.40 25.56 -11.82
N ARG A 153 -17.76 24.77 -10.96
CA ARG A 153 -16.84 23.67 -11.34
C ARG A 153 -17.20 22.39 -10.59
N TYR A 154 -17.22 21.23 -11.23
CA TYR A 154 -17.58 20.00 -10.52
C TYR A 154 -16.91 18.77 -11.11
N MET A 155 -16.67 17.77 -10.28
CA MET A 155 -16.22 16.46 -10.73
C MET A 155 -17.40 15.64 -11.28
N SER A 156 -17.18 14.96 -12.40
CA SER A 156 -18.13 14.05 -13.06
C SER A 156 -17.47 12.68 -13.19
N PRO A 157 -17.68 11.78 -12.20
CA PRO A 157 -17.16 10.41 -12.24
C PRO A 157 -17.85 9.58 -13.32
N THR A 158 -17.11 8.65 -13.92
CA THR A 158 -17.65 7.58 -14.76
C THR A 158 -17.08 6.25 -14.31
N VAL A 159 -17.97 5.29 -14.04
CA VAL A 159 -17.63 3.93 -13.60
C VAL A 159 -17.58 3.00 -14.81
N PHE A 160 -16.55 2.17 -14.87
CA PHE A 160 -16.38 1.10 -15.85
C PHE A 160 -16.25 -0.24 -15.10
N MET A 161 -16.98 -1.24 -15.58
CA MET A 161 -16.88 -2.63 -15.12
C MET A 161 -17.09 -3.50 -16.36
N SER A 162 -16.01 -3.99 -16.98
CA SER A 162 -16.10 -4.66 -18.31
C SER A 162 -17.04 -5.87 -18.28
N GLU A 163 -16.93 -6.67 -17.23
CA GLU A 163 -17.72 -7.89 -17.04
C GLU A 163 -19.12 -7.61 -16.45
N ARG A 164 -19.37 -6.36 -15.99
CA ARG A 164 -20.63 -5.93 -15.36
C ARG A 164 -21.13 -4.59 -15.88
N SER A 165 -21.09 -4.42 -17.20
CA SER A 165 -21.43 -3.16 -17.86
C SER A 165 -22.85 -2.64 -17.54
N GLU A 166 -23.84 -3.51 -17.36
CA GLU A 166 -25.20 -3.10 -16.97
C GLU A 166 -25.25 -2.47 -15.56
N ALA A 167 -24.49 -3.00 -14.61
CA ALA A 167 -24.36 -2.43 -13.28
C ALA A 167 -23.65 -1.07 -13.35
N ALA A 168 -22.58 -0.97 -14.16
CA ALA A 168 -21.87 0.28 -14.37
C ALA A 168 -22.77 1.35 -14.99
N ASP A 169 -23.62 0.97 -15.95
CA ASP A 169 -24.58 1.88 -16.58
C ASP A 169 -25.60 2.45 -15.58
N LYS A 170 -26.12 1.63 -14.66
CA LYS A 170 -27.03 2.09 -13.59
C LYS A 170 -26.35 3.05 -12.63
N ILE A 171 -25.12 2.74 -12.20
CA ILE A 171 -24.33 3.63 -11.34
C ILE A 171 -24.12 4.96 -12.07
N ASN A 172 -23.69 4.91 -13.32
CA ASN A 172 -23.48 6.10 -14.16
C ASN A 172 -24.76 6.91 -14.38
N GLU A 173 -25.93 6.28 -14.49
CA GLU A 173 -27.22 6.98 -14.53
C GLU A 173 -27.49 7.75 -13.23
N SER A 174 -27.25 7.12 -12.07
CA SER A 174 -27.39 7.78 -10.77
C SER A 174 -26.41 8.96 -10.61
N LEU A 175 -25.15 8.79 -11.04
CA LEU A 175 -24.14 9.86 -11.02
C LEU A 175 -24.55 11.05 -11.90
N ARG A 176 -25.09 10.79 -13.10
CA ARG A 176 -25.62 11.84 -13.99
C ARG A 176 -26.84 12.55 -13.38
N ALA A 177 -27.70 11.83 -12.67
CA ALA A 177 -28.83 12.42 -11.96
C ALA A 177 -28.34 13.37 -10.84
N MET A 178 -27.33 12.95 -10.08
CA MET A 178 -26.70 13.76 -9.04
C MET A 178 -25.99 15.01 -9.59
N GLU A 179 -25.35 14.89 -10.74
CA GLU A 179 -24.79 16.03 -11.49
C GLU A 179 -25.90 17.00 -11.93
N THR A 180 -27.00 16.46 -12.45
CA THR A 180 -28.15 17.27 -12.89
C THR A 180 -28.75 18.03 -11.70
N GLU A 181 -28.93 17.39 -10.56
CA GLU A 181 -29.43 18.06 -9.35
C GLU A 181 -28.50 19.20 -8.92
N TYR A 182 -27.18 18.96 -8.90
CA TYR A 182 -26.18 19.95 -8.50
C TYR A 182 -26.16 21.18 -9.42
N THR A 183 -26.15 20.95 -10.74
CA THR A 183 -26.06 22.02 -11.74
C THR A 183 -27.38 22.78 -11.93
N THR A 184 -28.49 22.24 -11.43
CA THR A 184 -29.82 22.86 -11.52
C THR A 184 -30.32 23.36 -10.18
N LYS A 185 -30.78 22.47 -9.30
CA LYS A 185 -31.41 22.75 -8.01
C LYS A 185 -30.42 23.41 -7.05
N THR A 186 -29.28 22.76 -6.77
CA THR A 186 -28.28 23.28 -5.83
C THR A 186 -27.71 24.61 -6.29
N TYR A 187 -27.45 24.75 -7.60
CA TYR A 187 -27.05 26.03 -8.19
C TYR A 187 -28.09 27.13 -7.95
N GLN A 188 -29.38 26.86 -8.22
CA GLN A 188 -30.45 27.86 -8.04
C GLN A 188 -30.57 28.31 -6.59
N ASP A 189 -30.50 27.38 -5.64
CA ASP A 189 -30.60 27.66 -4.22
C ASP A 189 -29.40 28.51 -3.75
N ASN A 190 -28.17 28.09 -4.08
CA ASN A 190 -26.95 28.83 -3.72
C ASN A 190 -26.89 30.21 -4.38
N TYR A 191 -27.25 30.34 -5.65
CA TYR A 191 -27.25 31.62 -6.35
C TYR A 191 -28.34 32.57 -5.80
N GLY A 192 -29.48 32.02 -5.37
CA GLY A 192 -30.51 32.76 -4.64
C GLY A 192 -29.98 33.35 -3.34
N HIS A 193 -29.26 32.55 -2.55
CA HIS A 193 -28.61 33.02 -1.32
C HIS A 193 -27.51 34.05 -1.59
N TYR A 194 -26.69 33.85 -2.63
CA TYR A 194 -25.70 34.84 -3.06
C TYR A 194 -26.36 36.20 -3.34
N THR A 195 -27.43 36.21 -4.13
CA THR A 195 -28.17 37.43 -4.48
C THR A 195 -28.73 38.14 -3.24
N GLN A 196 -29.21 37.38 -2.26
CA GLN A 196 -29.67 37.93 -0.97
C GLN A 196 -28.50 38.53 -0.16
N ASN A 197 -27.36 37.84 -0.10
CA ASN A 197 -26.21 38.21 0.71
C ASN A 197 -25.46 39.44 0.18
N ILE A 198 -25.42 39.64 -1.14
CA ILE A 198 -24.76 40.82 -1.73
C ILE A 198 -25.61 42.08 -1.63
N GLY A 199 -26.93 41.96 -1.46
CA GLY A 199 -27.85 43.10 -1.38
C GLY A 199 -27.76 44.01 -2.61
N ASP A 200 -27.39 45.28 -2.40
CA ASP A 200 -27.20 46.27 -3.48
C ASP A 200 -25.80 46.22 -4.13
N GLY A 201 -24.93 45.32 -3.68
CA GLY A 201 -23.58 45.12 -4.21
C GLY A 201 -22.57 46.19 -3.81
N THR A 202 -22.90 47.10 -2.87
CA THR A 202 -22.03 48.21 -2.48
C THR A 202 -21.11 47.89 -1.30
N ALA A 203 -21.31 46.75 -0.64
CA ALA A 203 -20.48 46.31 0.48
C ALA A 203 -19.03 46.04 0.05
N GLN A 204 -18.06 46.44 0.88
CA GLN A 204 -16.66 46.09 0.67
C GLN A 204 -16.39 44.63 1.08
N GLY A 205 -15.52 43.95 0.34
CA GLY A 205 -15.11 42.56 0.64
C GLY A 205 -16.02 41.46 0.08
N LEU A 206 -16.91 41.78 -0.87
CA LEU A 206 -17.73 40.78 -1.55
C LEU A 206 -16.88 39.84 -2.42
N SER A 207 -16.98 38.54 -2.16
CA SER A 207 -16.44 37.52 -3.06
C SER A 207 -17.38 37.31 -4.25
N ALA A 208 -16.83 36.95 -5.41
CA ALA A 208 -17.63 36.53 -6.55
C ALA A 208 -18.35 35.21 -6.22
N PHE A 209 -19.54 35.01 -6.79
CA PHE A 209 -20.21 33.71 -6.69
C PHE A 209 -19.31 32.62 -7.26
N SER A 210 -19.15 31.54 -6.51
CA SER A 210 -18.53 30.32 -7.00
C SER A 210 -19.16 29.12 -6.34
N MET A 211 -19.17 27.99 -7.04
CA MET A 211 -19.64 26.71 -6.54
C MET A 211 -18.70 25.62 -7.03
N SER A 212 -18.26 24.75 -6.14
CA SER A 212 -17.37 23.64 -6.49
C SER A 212 -17.77 22.32 -5.85
N ARG A 213 -17.75 21.23 -6.60
CA ARG A 213 -17.93 19.85 -6.11
C ARG A 213 -16.68 19.02 -6.35
N THR A 214 -16.19 18.38 -5.30
CA THR A 214 -15.15 17.34 -5.40
C THR A 214 -15.73 16.00 -4.98
N ILE A 215 -15.41 14.94 -5.70
CA ILE A 215 -15.82 13.57 -5.40
C ILE A 215 -14.56 12.72 -5.25
N ARG A 216 -14.57 11.78 -4.31
CA ARG A 216 -13.54 10.76 -4.17
C ARG A 216 -14.17 9.39 -4.02
N SER A 217 -13.58 8.36 -4.64
CA SER A 217 -13.78 6.99 -4.24
C SER A 217 -13.08 6.78 -2.90
N GLU A 218 -13.81 6.24 -1.93
CA GLU A 218 -13.26 5.82 -0.64
C GLU A 218 -13.26 4.28 -0.51
N ARG A 219 -13.95 3.61 -1.43
CA ARG A 219 -13.95 2.16 -1.63
C ARG A 219 -14.50 1.84 -3.03
N ASP A 220 -13.74 1.08 -3.80
CA ASP A 220 -14.11 0.61 -5.14
C ASP A 220 -13.62 -0.82 -5.32
N ASP A 221 -14.49 -1.78 -5.01
CA ASP A 221 -14.20 -3.21 -5.13
C ASP A 221 -15.38 -3.95 -5.77
N SER A 222 -15.21 -5.26 -5.91
CA SER A 222 -16.20 -6.15 -6.51
C SER A 222 -17.56 -6.12 -5.82
N SER A 223 -17.64 -5.70 -4.56
CA SER A 223 -18.90 -5.59 -3.83
C SER A 223 -19.47 -4.17 -3.87
N ILE A 224 -18.62 -3.14 -3.79
CA ILE A 224 -19.03 -1.76 -3.49
C ILE A 224 -18.30 -0.71 -4.31
N VAL A 225 -19.06 0.29 -4.78
CA VAL A 225 -18.54 1.62 -5.12
C VAL A 225 -19.07 2.63 -4.11
N SER A 226 -18.20 3.21 -3.28
CA SER A 226 -18.57 4.20 -2.27
C SER A 226 -17.82 5.51 -2.48
N LEU A 227 -18.60 6.59 -2.57
CA LEU A 227 -18.14 7.90 -2.94
C LEU A 227 -18.35 8.91 -1.81
N ARG A 228 -17.32 9.68 -1.53
CA ARG A 228 -17.37 10.87 -0.67
C ARG A 228 -17.47 12.13 -1.52
N ILE A 229 -18.49 12.93 -1.27
CA ILE A 229 -18.83 14.12 -2.06
C ILE A 229 -18.68 15.35 -1.17
N VAL A 230 -18.00 16.38 -1.67
CA VAL A 230 -17.83 17.67 -0.99
C VAL A 230 -18.26 18.82 -1.87
N ASP A 231 -19.28 19.54 -1.43
CA ASP A 231 -19.81 20.74 -2.06
C ASP A 231 -19.38 21.98 -1.29
N ARG A 232 -18.92 22.99 -2.03
CA ARG A 232 -18.59 24.32 -1.51
C ARG A 232 -19.24 25.40 -2.36
N ALA A 233 -19.65 26.49 -1.73
CA ALA A 233 -20.06 27.70 -2.46
C ALA A 233 -19.56 28.97 -1.77
N SER A 234 -19.12 29.95 -2.56
CA SER A 234 -18.95 31.33 -2.11
C SER A 234 -20.23 32.11 -2.38
N LEU A 235 -20.82 32.64 -1.31
CA LEU A 235 -22.10 33.35 -1.32
C LEU A 235 -21.92 34.86 -1.07
N GLY A 236 -20.78 35.42 -1.48
CA GLY A 236 -20.47 36.84 -1.34
C GLY A 236 -19.82 37.16 -0.01
N THR A 237 -20.62 37.32 1.04
CA THR A 237 -20.16 37.60 2.41
C THR A 237 -19.95 36.35 3.26
N THR A 238 -20.48 35.21 2.82
CA THR A 238 -20.42 33.92 3.52
C THR A 238 -20.04 32.80 2.54
N SER A 239 -19.84 31.59 3.06
CA SER A 239 -19.60 30.39 2.27
C SER A 239 -20.35 29.20 2.86
N THR A 240 -20.62 28.19 2.03
CA THR A 240 -21.15 26.91 2.47
C THR A 240 -20.14 25.79 2.24
N LEU A 241 -20.23 24.77 3.08
CA LEU A 241 -19.52 23.50 2.96
C LEU A 241 -20.50 22.40 3.35
N LYS A 242 -20.68 21.41 2.46
CA LYS A 242 -21.47 20.21 2.72
C LYS A 242 -20.68 19.00 2.28
N ILE A 243 -20.67 17.97 3.10
CA ILE A 243 -20.13 16.64 2.81
C ILE A 243 -21.29 15.65 2.86
N SER A 244 -21.29 14.72 1.92
CA SER A 244 -22.24 13.62 1.85
C SER A 244 -21.57 12.37 1.28
N GLY A 245 -22.18 11.21 1.51
CA GLY A 245 -21.76 9.96 0.89
C GLY A 245 -22.81 9.39 -0.07
N SER A 246 -22.36 8.56 -1.01
CA SER A 246 -23.23 7.76 -1.88
C SER A 246 -22.55 6.42 -2.16
N THR A 247 -23.27 5.34 -1.91
CA THR A 247 -22.74 3.97 -1.98
C THR A 247 -23.59 3.14 -2.92
N PHE A 248 -22.95 2.35 -3.77
CA PHE A 248 -23.59 1.51 -4.76
C PHE A 248 -23.09 0.07 -4.63
N ASN A 249 -23.97 -0.87 -4.93
CA ASN A 249 -23.61 -2.27 -5.11
C ASN A 249 -22.95 -2.46 -6.48
N SER A 250 -21.69 -2.89 -6.53
CA SER A 250 -20.94 -3.08 -7.78
C SER A 250 -21.47 -4.23 -8.66
N GLN A 251 -22.24 -5.14 -8.08
CA GLN A 251 -22.83 -6.28 -8.81
C GLN A 251 -24.15 -5.89 -9.49
N THR A 252 -24.99 -5.10 -8.83
CA THR A 252 -26.34 -4.78 -9.33
C THR A 252 -26.46 -3.38 -9.91
N GLY A 253 -25.55 -2.49 -9.54
CA GLY A 253 -25.55 -1.06 -9.83
C GLY A 253 -26.56 -0.24 -9.00
N GLU A 254 -27.22 -0.85 -8.03
CA GLU A 254 -28.22 -0.19 -7.18
C GLU A 254 -27.59 0.61 -6.06
N GLU A 255 -28.22 1.72 -5.68
CA GLU A 255 -27.78 2.52 -4.53
C GLU A 255 -28.11 1.80 -3.22
N ILE A 256 -27.13 1.68 -2.34
CA ILE A 256 -27.25 1.04 -1.03
C ILE A 256 -27.68 2.09 -0.01
N LYS A 257 -28.79 1.83 0.68
CA LYS A 257 -29.27 2.62 1.81
C LYS A 257 -28.78 2.01 3.12
N LEU A 258 -28.82 2.79 4.19
CA LEU A 258 -28.41 2.34 5.53
C LEU A 258 -29.19 1.08 5.96
N ALA A 259 -30.46 0.98 5.55
CA ALA A 259 -31.31 -0.16 5.85
C ALA A 259 -30.89 -1.46 5.13
N ASP A 260 -30.12 -1.36 4.06
CA ASP A 260 -29.69 -2.51 3.27
C ASP A 260 -28.41 -3.15 3.85
N LEU A 261 -27.69 -2.45 4.74
CA LEU A 261 -26.43 -2.93 5.31
C LEU A 261 -26.59 -4.12 6.25
N GLY A 262 -27.80 -4.41 6.74
CA GLY A 262 -28.05 -5.53 7.64
C GLY A 262 -29.53 -5.66 8.01
N ASP A 263 -29.86 -6.68 8.80
CA ASP A 263 -31.26 -7.06 9.06
C ASP A 263 -32.07 -6.02 9.88
N SER A 264 -31.41 -5.01 10.46
CA SER A 264 -32.08 -4.01 11.31
C SER A 264 -31.34 -2.68 11.33
N SER A 265 -31.94 -1.66 10.72
CA SER A 265 -31.42 -0.28 10.76
C SER A 265 -31.27 0.23 12.20
N GLU A 266 -32.17 -0.13 13.12
CA GLU A 266 -32.09 0.29 14.52
C GLU A 266 -30.85 -0.29 15.22
N LYS A 267 -30.48 -1.55 14.93
CA LYS A 267 -29.25 -2.14 15.47
C LYS A 267 -28.01 -1.44 14.93
N ILE A 268 -27.99 -1.14 13.63
CA ILE A 268 -26.90 -0.41 12.98
C ILE A 268 -26.73 0.98 13.61
N VAL A 269 -27.83 1.75 13.69
CA VAL A 269 -27.83 3.09 14.29
C VAL A 269 -27.32 3.06 15.72
N ASN A 270 -27.81 2.14 16.55
CA ASN A 270 -27.39 2.04 17.95
C ASN A 270 -25.92 1.64 18.08
N ALA A 271 -25.46 0.61 17.35
CA ALA A 271 -24.08 0.15 17.42
C ALA A 271 -23.08 1.23 16.96
N VAL A 272 -23.32 1.82 15.79
CA VAL A 272 -22.45 2.88 15.24
C VAL A 272 -22.43 4.10 16.14
N SER A 273 -23.59 4.59 16.59
CA SER A 273 -23.65 5.77 17.46
C SER A 273 -22.99 5.52 18.82
N GLU A 274 -23.16 4.35 19.43
CA GLU A 274 -22.51 3.99 20.69
C GLU A 274 -20.99 4.02 20.57
N LYS A 275 -20.43 3.44 19.50
CA LYS A 275 -18.97 3.45 19.26
C LYS A 275 -18.41 4.85 19.10
N ILE A 276 -19.10 5.70 18.35
CA ILE A 276 -18.71 7.12 18.20
C ILE A 276 -18.74 7.82 19.57
N LEU A 277 -19.80 7.64 20.35
CA LEU A 277 -19.95 8.28 21.66
C LEU A 277 -18.92 7.80 22.69
N VAL A 278 -18.52 6.53 22.64
CA VAL A 278 -17.41 6.02 23.46
C VAL A 278 -16.11 6.74 23.10
N SER A 279 -15.81 6.89 21.80
CA SER A 279 -14.59 7.58 21.35
C SER A 279 -14.49 9.03 21.85
N PHE A 280 -15.62 9.72 22.07
CA PHE A 280 -15.64 11.10 22.59
C PHE A 280 -15.17 11.20 24.04
N ASN A 281 -15.37 10.15 24.84
CA ASN A 281 -14.91 10.11 26.22
C ASN A 281 -13.43 9.71 26.34
N GLU A 282 -12.96 8.87 25.41
CA GLU A 282 -11.62 8.29 25.44
C GLU A 282 -10.58 9.17 24.76
N ASP A 283 -10.94 9.87 23.69
CA ASP A 283 -10.02 10.70 22.91
C ASP A 283 -9.99 12.15 23.42
N PRO A 284 -8.86 12.63 23.97
CA PRO A 284 -8.73 14.01 24.46
C PRO A 284 -9.05 15.07 23.41
N LYS A 285 -8.93 14.77 22.11
CA LYS A 285 -9.19 15.74 21.03
C LYS A 285 -10.65 16.16 20.94
N TYR A 286 -11.57 15.41 21.53
CA TYR A 286 -13.01 15.68 21.51
C TYR A 286 -13.53 16.37 22.77
N GLN A 287 -12.70 16.49 23.82
CA GLN A 287 -13.11 17.09 25.09
C GLN A 287 -13.40 18.59 24.93
N GLY A 288 -14.64 18.99 25.23
CA GLY A 288 -15.08 20.40 25.18
C GLY A 288 -15.25 20.97 23.76
N VAL A 289 -15.24 20.11 22.74
CA VAL A 289 -15.37 20.51 21.33
C VAL A 289 -16.85 20.58 20.89
N PHE A 290 -17.67 19.64 21.37
CA PHE A 290 -19.05 19.48 20.93
C PHE A 290 -20.04 20.28 21.79
N PHE A 291 -21.25 20.49 21.26
CA PHE A 291 -22.32 21.16 22.02
C PHE A 291 -22.62 20.42 23.33
N ASN A 292 -22.71 21.17 24.44
CA ASN A 292 -22.83 20.61 25.79
C ASN A 292 -24.12 19.81 26.04
N GLU A 293 -25.15 19.95 25.19
CA GLU A 293 -26.43 19.25 25.32
C GLU A 293 -26.89 18.69 23.97
N GLY A 294 -27.50 17.50 23.98
CA GLY A 294 -28.18 16.92 22.80
C GLY A 294 -27.28 16.28 21.74
N TYR A 295 -25.95 16.31 21.89
CA TYR A 295 -25.04 15.73 20.89
C TYR A 295 -25.24 14.22 20.72
N SER A 296 -25.60 13.47 21.77
CA SER A 296 -25.84 12.02 21.66
C SER A 296 -27.04 11.65 20.77
N GLU A 297 -28.14 12.40 20.87
CA GLU A 297 -29.29 12.22 19.98
C GLU A 297 -28.98 12.72 18.57
N THR A 298 -28.16 13.77 18.47
CA THR A 298 -27.68 14.27 17.18
C THR A 298 -26.85 13.22 16.45
N ILE A 299 -25.88 12.58 17.12
CA ILE A 299 -25.07 11.49 16.54
C ILE A 299 -25.98 10.35 16.02
N LYS A 300 -26.98 9.92 16.79
CA LYS A 300 -27.95 8.92 16.31
C LYS A 300 -28.69 9.37 15.06
N SER A 301 -29.10 10.63 14.98
CA SER A 301 -29.78 11.17 13.80
C SER A 301 -28.88 11.27 12.56
N LEU A 302 -27.56 11.43 12.77
CA LEU A 302 -26.56 11.46 11.69
C LEU A 302 -26.25 10.07 11.13
N VAL A 303 -26.59 8.98 11.83
CA VAL A 303 -26.54 7.64 11.23
C VAL A 303 -27.79 7.46 10.35
N SER A 304 -27.79 8.15 9.21
CA SER A 304 -28.89 8.21 8.25
C SER A 304 -28.39 8.49 6.83
N ASP A 305 -29.18 8.13 5.82
CA ASP A 305 -28.78 8.26 4.42
C ASP A 305 -28.32 9.69 4.07
N GLY A 306 -27.22 9.78 3.31
CA GLY A 306 -26.56 11.02 2.96
C GLY A 306 -25.50 11.49 3.96
N HIS A 307 -25.46 10.93 5.18
CA HIS A 307 -24.46 11.21 6.21
C HIS A 307 -23.44 10.08 6.41
N TRP A 308 -23.34 9.14 5.49
CA TRP A 308 -22.38 8.05 5.60
C TRP A 308 -21.85 7.59 4.24
N TYR A 309 -20.67 6.98 4.27
CA TYR A 309 -20.09 6.19 3.18
C TYR A 309 -19.30 5.01 3.75
N LEU A 310 -18.89 4.08 2.90
CA LEU A 310 -17.99 2.97 3.27
C LEU A 310 -16.57 3.31 2.84
N SER A 311 -15.61 3.13 3.72
CA SER A 311 -14.19 3.12 3.38
C SER A 311 -13.63 1.70 3.43
N ALA A 312 -12.34 1.52 3.12
CA ALA A 312 -11.65 0.26 3.35
C ALA A 312 -11.64 -0.19 4.82
N ASP A 313 -11.76 0.76 5.77
CA ASP A 313 -11.62 0.49 7.21
C ASP A 313 -12.97 0.33 7.94
N GLY A 314 -14.06 0.87 7.40
CA GLY A 314 -15.35 0.82 8.09
C GLY A 314 -16.43 1.73 7.53
N ILE A 315 -17.49 1.92 8.33
CA ILE A 315 -18.53 2.91 8.05
C ILE A 315 -18.05 4.27 8.55
N VAL A 316 -18.05 5.27 7.68
CA VAL A 316 -17.72 6.65 8.05
C VAL A 316 -19.01 7.46 8.20
N ILE A 317 -19.23 8.05 9.37
CA ILE A 317 -20.35 8.95 9.66
C ILE A 317 -19.89 10.41 9.57
N ILE A 318 -20.65 11.22 8.85
CA ILE A 318 -20.38 12.62 8.52
C ILE A 318 -21.23 13.54 9.41
N ALA A 319 -20.56 14.43 10.13
CA ALA A 319 -21.18 15.59 10.76
C ALA A 319 -20.72 16.87 10.05
N ASN A 320 -21.64 17.51 9.34
CA ASN A 320 -21.43 18.77 8.64
C ASN A 320 -21.25 19.96 9.60
N PRO A 321 -20.67 21.08 9.12
CA PRO A 321 -20.47 22.25 9.95
C PRO A 321 -21.77 22.76 10.59
N GLY A 322 -21.75 22.93 11.91
CA GLY A 322 -22.91 23.37 12.69
C GLY A 322 -23.79 22.26 13.26
N GLU A 323 -23.58 20.99 12.90
CA GLU A 323 -24.46 19.89 13.35
C GLU A 323 -24.14 19.45 14.78
N ILE A 324 -22.85 19.26 15.11
CA ILE A 324 -22.42 18.80 16.44
C ILE A 324 -21.48 19.77 17.18
N ALA A 325 -20.99 20.78 16.47
CA ALA A 325 -20.14 21.86 16.99
C ALA A 325 -20.37 23.15 16.19
N ASP A 326 -19.80 24.27 16.63
CA ASP A 326 -19.88 25.54 15.92
C ASP A 326 -19.37 25.39 14.47
N ALA A 327 -20.04 26.04 13.51
CA ALA A 327 -19.68 25.94 12.10
C ALA A 327 -18.23 26.38 11.80
N ALA A 328 -17.65 27.26 12.64
CA ALA A 328 -16.25 27.66 12.53
C ALA A 328 -15.26 26.52 12.85
N ALA A 329 -15.70 25.47 13.55
CA ALA A 329 -14.91 24.28 13.82
C ALA A 329 -14.78 23.35 12.61
N GLY A 330 -15.55 23.60 11.54
CA GLY A 330 -15.54 22.77 10.33
C GLY A 330 -16.45 21.56 10.45
N PHE A 331 -16.04 20.44 9.86
CA PHE A 331 -16.80 19.19 9.82
C PHE A 331 -16.05 18.09 10.58
N TYR A 332 -16.75 17.01 10.90
CA TYR A 332 -16.18 15.82 11.52
C TYR A 332 -16.60 14.57 10.77
N GLU A 333 -15.69 13.60 10.69
CA GLU A 333 -15.92 12.27 10.13
C GLU A 333 -15.46 11.24 11.15
N PHE A 334 -16.32 10.26 11.42
CA PHE A 334 -16.08 9.22 12.41
C PHE A 334 -16.14 7.85 11.75
N THR A 335 -15.00 7.15 11.72
CA THR A 335 -14.92 5.79 11.19
C THR A 335 -15.18 4.79 12.31
N VAL A 336 -16.18 3.93 12.13
CA VAL A 336 -16.42 2.76 12.99
C VAL A 336 -15.95 1.51 12.23
N SER A 337 -15.00 0.78 12.81
CA SER A 337 -14.33 -0.33 12.13
C SER A 337 -15.29 -1.48 11.83
N TYR A 338 -15.06 -2.17 10.71
CA TYR A 338 -15.80 -3.40 10.38
C TYR A 338 -15.67 -4.50 11.45
N ASP A 339 -14.53 -4.58 12.15
CA ASP A 339 -14.32 -5.53 13.27
C ASP A 339 -15.32 -5.30 14.42
N GLU A 340 -15.78 -4.07 14.60
CA GLU A 340 -16.75 -3.71 15.64
C GLU A 340 -18.20 -3.91 15.18
N LEU A 341 -18.42 -4.11 13.88
CA LEU A 341 -19.73 -4.16 13.23
C LEU A 341 -20.07 -5.54 12.66
N GLY A 342 -19.16 -6.53 12.72
CA GLY A 342 -19.32 -7.83 12.06
C GLY A 342 -20.58 -8.62 12.42
N ASP A 343 -21.17 -8.39 13.60
CA ASP A 343 -22.43 -9.01 14.05
C ASP A 343 -23.69 -8.17 13.71
N VAL A 344 -23.51 -6.98 13.13
CA VAL A 344 -24.56 -5.97 12.93
C VAL A 344 -24.80 -5.70 11.44
N ILE A 345 -23.74 -5.72 10.63
CA ILE A 345 -23.83 -5.58 9.17
C ILE A 345 -23.59 -6.91 8.47
N ASN A 346 -24.12 -7.06 7.26
CA ASN A 346 -23.87 -8.23 6.43
C ASN A 346 -22.37 -8.31 6.06
N LYS A 347 -21.80 -9.50 6.19
CA LYS A 347 -20.41 -9.84 5.82
C LYS A 347 -20.06 -9.45 4.38
N ASP A 348 -21.04 -9.42 3.49
CA ASP A 348 -20.83 -9.04 2.07
C ASP A 348 -20.39 -7.58 1.91
N PHE A 349 -20.65 -6.74 2.91
CA PHE A 349 -20.22 -5.34 2.96
C PHE A 349 -18.90 -5.15 3.71
N ILE A 350 -18.26 -6.21 4.17
CA ILE A 350 -16.94 -6.16 4.80
C ILE A 350 -15.90 -6.51 3.73
N PRO A 351 -14.86 -5.67 3.51
CA PRO A 351 -13.81 -5.97 2.55
C PRO A 351 -13.13 -7.30 2.84
N SER A 352 -12.83 -8.06 1.79
CA SER A 352 -11.96 -9.23 1.92
C SER A 352 -10.55 -8.76 2.27
N SER A 353 -9.94 -9.36 3.30
CA SER A 353 -8.54 -9.14 3.64
C SER A 353 -7.57 -9.93 2.75
N ASP A 354 -8.10 -10.85 1.94
CA ASP A 354 -7.29 -11.81 1.19
C ASP A 354 -6.98 -11.25 -0.20
N LEU A 355 -5.95 -10.42 -0.27
CA LEU A 355 -5.29 -10.09 -1.53
C LEU A 355 -4.37 -11.26 -1.90
N SER A 356 -4.29 -11.60 -3.19
CA SER A 356 -3.54 -12.77 -3.66
C SER A 356 -3.02 -12.57 -5.06
N GLY A 357 -1.74 -12.81 -5.29
CA GLY A 357 -1.11 -12.57 -6.58
C GLY A 357 0.39 -12.42 -6.41
N SER A 358 1.10 -12.28 -7.52
CA SER A 358 2.54 -12.01 -7.48
C SER A 358 2.82 -10.58 -7.05
N GLU A 359 4.03 -10.32 -6.57
CA GLU A 359 4.49 -8.95 -6.28
C GLU A 359 4.26 -8.05 -7.50
N GLY A 360 3.61 -6.90 -7.28
CA GLY A 360 3.27 -5.95 -8.34
C GLY A 360 3.99 -4.62 -8.23
N ASP A 361 4.03 -3.87 -9.33
CA ASP A 361 4.42 -2.46 -9.39
C ASP A 361 3.70 -1.77 -10.55
N VAL A 362 3.83 -0.46 -10.62
CA VAL A 362 3.26 0.38 -11.66
C VAL A 362 4.34 1.16 -12.41
N SER A 363 4.18 1.22 -13.73
CA SER A 363 4.98 2.04 -14.63
C SER A 363 4.13 3.14 -15.25
N VAL A 364 4.73 4.32 -15.46
CA VAL A 364 4.04 5.47 -16.08
C VAL A 364 4.90 6.06 -17.19
N ALA A 365 4.30 6.24 -18.36
CA ALA A 365 4.92 6.90 -19.50
C ALA A 365 3.91 7.83 -20.19
N PHE A 366 4.38 8.72 -21.07
CA PHE A 366 3.46 9.42 -21.96
C PHE A 366 2.82 8.41 -22.92
N THR A 367 1.53 8.58 -23.21
CA THR A 367 0.83 7.68 -24.15
C THR A 367 1.46 7.71 -25.55
N ALA A 368 2.02 8.85 -25.97
CA ALA A 368 2.69 8.97 -27.26
C ALA A 368 4.00 8.16 -27.36
N ASP A 369 4.63 7.87 -26.21
CA ASP A 369 5.90 7.16 -26.12
C ASP A 369 5.72 5.66 -25.77
N SER A 370 4.49 5.24 -25.43
CA SER A 370 4.18 3.86 -25.07
C SER A 370 3.62 3.06 -26.24
N LYS A 371 3.85 1.75 -26.24
CA LYS A 371 3.19 0.81 -27.17
C LYS A 371 1.81 0.44 -26.63
N ALA A 372 0.91 1.41 -26.56
CA ALA A 372 -0.44 1.21 -26.03
C ALA A 372 -1.22 0.07 -26.72
N SER A 373 -0.87 -0.30 -27.96
CA SER A 373 -1.44 -1.45 -28.68
C SER A 373 -1.20 -2.80 -28.02
N ASP A 374 -0.18 -2.89 -27.18
CA ASP A 374 0.27 -4.14 -26.57
C ASP A 374 -0.36 -4.32 -25.17
N LEU A 375 -1.19 -3.36 -24.74
CA LEU A 375 -1.81 -3.28 -23.41
C LEU A 375 -3.34 -3.28 -23.50
N THR A 376 -3.98 -3.86 -22.50
CA THR A 376 -5.44 -3.83 -22.33
C THR A 376 -5.82 -2.57 -21.56
N LEU A 377 -6.56 -1.66 -22.19
CA LEU A 377 -7.04 -0.44 -21.54
C LEU A 377 -8.35 -0.71 -20.80
N LEU A 378 -8.39 -0.42 -19.49
CA LEU A 378 -9.51 -0.79 -18.61
C LEU A 378 -10.59 0.31 -18.44
N GLY A 379 -10.25 1.58 -18.68
CA GLY A 379 -11.15 2.73 -18.53
C GLY A 379 -11.25 3.58 -19.80
N SER A 380 -11.39 4.90 -19.64
CA SER A 380 -11.41 5.81 -20.79
C SER A 380 -10.14 5.74 -21.63
N ALA A 381 -10.30 6.00 -22.93
CA ALA A 381 -9.18 6.25 -23.83
C ALA A 381 -8.33 7.44 -23.36
N ALA A 382 -7.04 7.40 -23.69
CA ALA A 382 -6.18 8.56 -23.54
C ALA A 382 -6.69 9.71 -24.41
N ALA A 383 -6.85 10.88 -23.79
CA ALA A 383 -7.22 12.10 -24.46
C ALA A 383 -6.16 12.50 -25.49
N THR A 384 -6.60 12.96 -26.66
CA THR A 384 -5.71 13.25 -27.80
C THR A 384 -5.35 14.73 -27.92
N ASP A 385 -6.02 15.58 -27.14
CA ASP A 385 -5.87 17.03 -27.10
C ASP A 385 -4.91 17.50 -25.99
N ILE A 386 -4.45 16.60 -25.13
CA ILE A 386 -3.50 16.85 -24.04
C ILE A 386 -2.37 15.82 -24.03
N LYS A 387 -1.31 16.07 -23.25
CA LYS A 387 -0.26 15.07 -22.99
C LYS A 387 -0.69 14.09 -21.90
N SER A 388 -1.61 13.18 -22.24
CA SER A 388 -2.02 12.10 -21.35
C SER A 388 -0.87 11.13 -21.04
N LEU A 389 -0.97 10.51 -19.87
CA LEU A 389 -0.07 9.45 -19.43
C LEU A 389 -0.76 8.09 -19.56
N LEU A 390 0.04 7.05 -19.68
CA LEU A 390 -0.39 5.66 -19.57
C LEU A 390 0.26 5.05 -18.33
N LEU A 391 -0.58 4.58 -17.41
CA LEU A 391 -0.22 3.85 -16.21
C LEU A 391 -0.43 2.36 -16.49
N SER A 392 0.60 1.53 -16.35
CA SER A 392 0.52 0.08 -16.56
C SER A 392 1.01 -0.68 -15.34
N ALA A 393 0.45 -1.85 -15.09
CA ALA A 393 0.87 -2.73 -14.00
C ALA A 393 1.81 -3.84 -14.51
N SER A 394 2.75 -4.22 -13.65
CA SER A 394 3.43 -5.51 -13.66
C SER A 394 3.09 -6.24 -12.37
N GLY A 395 2.87 -7.56 -12.38
CA GLY A 395 2.34 -8.31 -11.24
C GLY A 395 0.98 -7.79 -10.78
N ASN A 396 0.57 -8.11 -9.55
CA ASN A 396 -0.75 -7.73 -9.03
C ASN A 396 -0.68 -6.48 -8.15
N VAL A 397 -1.51 -5.48 -8.45
CA VAL A 397 -1.72 -4.29 -7.62
C VAL A 397 -3.21 -4.08 -7.36
N TYR A 398 -3.54 -3.50 -6.20
CA TYR A 398 -4.92 -3.34 -5.70
C TYR A 398 -5.15 -1.91 -5.20
N ASP A 399 -6.41 -1.52 -5.01
CA ASP A 399 -6.82 -0.23 -4.44
C ASP A 399 -6.01 0.94 -5.02
N LEU A 400 -5.93 0.99 -6.36
CA LEU A 400 -5.10 1.94 -7.07
C LEU A 400 -5.81 3.28 -7.20
N ASP A 401 -5.15 4.34 -6.77
CA ASP A 401 -5.61 5.71 -6.90
C ASP A 401 -4.58 6.60 -7.58
N VAL A 402 -5.05 7.54 -8.40
CA VAL A 402 -4.23 8.64 -8.90
C VAL A 402 -4.79 9.97 -8.43
N TYR A 403 -3.94 10.78 -7.81
CA TYR A 403 -4.30 12.13 -7.37
C TYR A 403 -3.36 13.18 -7.94
N THR A 404 -3.90 14.35 -8.24
CA THR A 404 -3.12 15.59 -8.29
C THR A 404 -2.78 16.04 -6.86
N ILE A 405 -1.61 16.65 -6.69
CA ILE A 405 -1.08 17.00 -5.37
C ILE A 405 -0.46 18.39 -5.33
N ASN A 406 -0.44 18.98 -4.13
CA ASN A 406 0.46 20.07 -3.81
C ASN A 406 1.66 19.50 -3.05
N TYR A 407 2.84 19.51 -3.68
CA TYR A 407 4.07 18.98 -3.09
C TYR A 407 4.86 20.04 -2.34
N ASN A 408 5.33 19.71 -1.13
CA ASN A 408 6.24 20.53 -0.34
C ASN A 408 7.64 19.93 -0.37
N GLU A 409 8.50 20.50 -1.21
CA GLU A 409 9.87 20.03 -1.42
C GLU A 409 10.73 20.02 -0.14
N SER A 410 10.54 21.00 0.74
CA SER A 410 11.33 21.12 1.98
C SER A 410 10.96 20.07 3.01
N ALA A 411 9.67 19.74 3.10
CA ALA A 411 9.17 18.74 4.03
C ALA A 411 9.15 17.32 3.44
N LYS A 412 9.30 17.20 2.11
CA LYS A 412 9.11 15.94 1.35
C LYS A 412 7.73 15.31 1.60
N THR A 413 6.73 16.16 1.76
CA THR A 413 5.32 15.77 1.98
C THR A 413 4.43 16.38 0.92
N TYR A 414 3.20 15.88 0.82
CA TYR A 414 2.22 16.41 -0.12
C TYR A 414 0.81 16.41 0.48
N THR A 415 -0.06 17.24 -0.08
CA THR A 415 -1.50 17.20 0.19
C THR A 415 -2.27 16.82 -1.08
N LEU A 416 -3.29 15.99 -0.91
CA LEU A 416 -4.17 15.57 -2.01
C LEU A 416 -5.08 16.72 -2.45
N VAL A 417 -5.12 16.98 -3.74
CA VAL A 417 -6.01 17.99 -4.33
C VAL A 417 -7.25 17.31 -4.89
N GLN A 418 -7.08 16.55 -5.96
CA GLN A 418 -8.18 15.94 -6.71
C GLN A 418 -7.80 14.53 -7.16
N GLN A 419 -8.71 13.56 -6.96
CA GLN A 419 -8.59 12.23 -7.54
C GLN A 419 -8.88 12.30 -9.04
N VAL A 420 -8.06 11.64 -9.83
CA VAL A 420 -8.15 11.58 -11.30
C VAL A 420 -8.66 10.20 -11.73
N LEU A 421 -8.32 9.17 -10.95
CA LEU A 421 -8.56 7.77 -11.27
C LEU A 421 -8.65 6.97 -9.96
N ALA A 422 -9.55 5.98 -9.93
CA ALA A 422 -9.55 4.88 -8.98
C ALA A 422 -9.70 3.55 -9.74
N CYS A 423 -9.09 2.48 -9.25
CA CYS A 423 -9.16 1.15 -9.85
C CYS A 423 -8.98 0.08 -8.76
N SER A 424 -9.93 -0.85 -8.68
CA SER A 424 -9.94 -1.93 -7.68
C SER A 424 -8.67 -2.77 -7.70
N ASP A 425 -8.23 -3.13 -8.91
CA ASP A 425 -7.11 -4.03 -9.13
C ASP A 425 -6.55 -3.87 -10.54
N MET A 426 -5.27 -4.16 -10.74
CA MET A 426 -4.65 -4.32 -12.05
C MET A 426 -3.65 -5.47 -12.00
N SER A 427 -3.45 -6.13 -13.14
CA SER A 427 -2.41 -7.14 -13.32
C SER A 427 -1.63 -6.95 -14.63
N ASP A 428 -0.66 -7.84 -14.88
CA ASP A 428 0.23 -7.78 -16.06
C ASP A 428 -0.53 -7.47 -17.35
N GLY A 429 -0.09 -6.44 -18.07
CA GLY A 429 -0.65 -6.06 -19.36
C GLY A 429 -1.89 -5.17 -19.29
N ALA A 430 -2.41 -4.85 -18.10
CA ALA A 430 -3.40 -3.78 -17.96
C ALA A 430 -2.78 -2.39 -18.02
N ALA A 431 -3.58 -1.46 -18.52
CA ALA A 431 -3.27 -0.05 -18.48
C ALA A 431 -4.49 0.82 -18.22
N LEU A 432 -4.23 1.99 -17.65
CA LEU A 432 -5.18 3.08 -17.44
C LEU A 432 -4.62 4.37 -18.03
N ALA A 433 -5.49 5.15 -18.68
CA ALA A 433 -5.12 6.48 -19.15
C ALA A 433 -5.29 7.50 -18.03
N ILE A 434 -4.23 8.23 -17.70
CA ILE A 434 -4.31 9.39 -16.82
C ILE A 434 -4.48 10.62 -17.70
N ASN A 435 -5.71 11.11 -17.77
CA ASN A 435 -6.08 12.29 -18.57
C ASN A 435 -5.87 13.59 -17.78
N ALA A 436 -4.63 13.79 -17.33
CA ALA A 436 -4.16 15.00 -16.66
C ALA A 436 -2.70 15.26 -17.05
N GLU A 437 -2.28 16.53 -17.12
CA GLU A 437 -0.92 16.90 -17.53
C GLU A 437 0.03 17.09 -16.34
N LEU A 438 1.28 16.68 -16.50
CA LEU A 438 2.37 16.96 -15.57
C LEU A 438 2.96 18.35 -15.85
N GLU A 439 3.31 19.08 -14.79
CA GLU A 439 3.88 20.42 -14.88
C GLU A 439 5.21 20.52 -14.13
N GLY A 440 6.28 20.82 -14.85
CA GLY A 440 7.60 21.07 -14.26
C GLY A 440 8.24 19.85 -13.59
N THR A 441 9.34 20.10 -12.88
CA THR A 441 10.19 19.05 -12.29
C THR A 441 9.87 18.72 -10.84
N THR A 442 8.86 19.38 -10.27
CA THR A 442 8.36 19.09 -8.92
C THR A 442 7.18 18.13 -9.04
N PRO A 443 7.03 17.14 -8.14
CA PRO A 443 5.87 16.24 -8.17
C PRO A 443 4.54 17.00 -8.16
N THR A 444 3.68 16.69 -9.14
CA THR A 444 2.32 17.25 -9.24
C THR A 444 1.24 16.17 -9.19
N MET A 445 1.62 14.89 -9.27
CA MET A 445 0.70 13.78 -9.05
C MET A 445 1.33 12.68 -8.18
N VAL A 446 0.47 11.87 -7.58
CA VAL A 446 0.83 10.64 -6.88
C VAL A 446 -0.07 9.50 -7.35
N VAL A 447 0.54 8.35 -7.63
CA VAL A 447 -0.13 7.06 -7.74
C VAL A 447 0.00 6.37 -6.38
N ARG A 448 -1.08 5.84 -5.85
CA ARG A 448 -1.13 5.03 -4.63
C ARG A 448 -1.73 3.68 -5.00
N PHE A 449 -1.24 2.61 -4.40
CA PHE A 449 -1.77 1.26 -4.64
C PHE A 449 -1.35 0.35 -3.48
N LYS A 450 -1.94 -0.84 -3.43
CA LYS A 450 -1.55 -1.91 -2.52
C LYS A 450 -0.96 -3.08 -3.29
N LEU A 451 0.00 -3.76 -2.66
CA LEU A 451 0.52 -5.03 -3.13
C LEU A 451 -0.38 -6.19 -2.64
N ALA A 452 -0.16 -7.40 -3.17
CA ALA A 452 -0.88 -8.60 -2.76
C ALA A 452 -0.75 -8.96 -1.27
N ASP A 453 0.26 -8.43 -0.58
CA ASP A 453 0.44 -8.60 0.87
C ASP A 453 -0.25 -7.50 1.72
N GLY A 454 -0.98 -6.58 1.07
CA GLY A 454 -1.66 -5.43 1.69
C GLY A 454 -0.78 -4.20 1.92
N THR A 455 0.50 -4.23 1.54
CA THR A 455 1.42 -3.09 1.68
C THR A 455 0.98 -1.93 0.82
N ASN A 456 0.88 -0.74 1.41
CA ASN A 456 0.60 0.50 0.67
C ASN A 456 1.87 1.05 0.04
N GLU A 457 1.85 1.22 -1.28
CA GLU A 457 2.92 1.77 -2.10
C GLU A 457 2.50 3.09 -2.75
N ILE A 458 3.48 3.94 -3.04
CA ILE A 458 3.24 5.19 -3.78
C ILE A 458 4.32 5.46 -4.85
N ARG A 459 3.92 6.15 -5.92
CA ARG A 459 4.82 6.70 -6.94
C ARG A 459 4.48 8.17 -7.18
N LEU A 460 5.47 9.05 -7.04
CA LEU A 460 5.35 10.48 -7.34
C LEU A 460 5.67 10.73 -8.81
N LEU A 461 4.84 11.52 -9.50
CA LEU A 461 4.99 11.81 -10.93
C LEU A 461 5.35 13.29 -11.14
N SER A 462 6.35 13.53 -11.98
CA SER A 462 6.85 14.85 -12.40
C SER A 462 7.45 14.76 -13.80
N LEU A 463 7.89 15.88 -14.37
CA LEU A 463 8.78 15.87 -15.53
C LEU A 463 10.26 15.80 -15.10
N ASP A 464 11.11 15.21 -15.92
CA ASP A 464 12.56 15.41 -15.82
C ASP A 464 12.99 16.73 -16.48
N GLU A 465 14.30 17.03 -16.45
CA GLU A 465 14.87 18.23 -17.07
C GLU A 465 14.70 18.27 -18.60
N ASN A 466 14.44 17.13 -19.24
CA ASN A 466 14.22 16.99 -20.67
C ASN A 466 12.73 16.99 -21.05
N GLY A 467 11.83 17.06 -20.06
CA GLY A 467 10.38 17.01 -20.27
C GLY A 467 9.81 15.61 -20.45
N ALA A 468 10.56 14.55 -20.13
CA ALA A 468 10.07 13.17 -20.06
C ALA A 468 9.40 12.87 -18.71
N VAL A 469 8.57 11.82 -18.63
CA VAL A 469 7.95 11.41 -17.38
C VAL A 469 9.01 10.90 -16.41
N LYS A 470 9.01 11.44 -15.19
CA LYS A 470 9.82 10.97 -14.07
C LYS A 470 8.92 10.36 -13.01
N VAL A 471 9.05 9.06 -12.83
CA VAL A 471 8.42 8.28 -11.75
C VAL A 471 9.40 8.16 -10.59
N THR A 472 9.00 8.57 -9.39
CA THR A 472 9.84 8.52 -8.20
C THR A 472 9.15 7.70 -7.11
N ASN A 473 9.80 6.63 -6.65
CA ASN A 473 9.43 5.98 -5.38
C ASN A 473 10.11 6.76 -4.23
N PRO A 474 9.37 7.51 -3.39
CA PRO A 474 9.96 8.30 -2.32
C PRO A 474 10.57 7.46 -1.19
N TYR A 475 10.27 6.16 -1.18
CA TYR A 475 10.79 5.20 -0.20
C TYR A 475 11.83 4.24 -0.81
N ALA A 476 12.26 4.44 -2.06
CA ALA A 476 13.25 3.57 -2.70
C ALA A 476 14.49 3.40 -1.83
N SER A 477 15.01 4.49 -1.27
CA SER A 477 16.19 4.46 -0.41
C SER A 477 15.96 3.79 0.94
N ALA A 478 14.74 3.42 1.34
CA ALA A 478 14.51 2.69 2.59
C ALA A 478 14.64 1.17 2.42
N GLY A 479 14.58 0.67 1.18
CA GLY A 479 14.37 -0.74 0.87
C GLY A 479 12.98 -1.24 1.24
N THR A 480 12.62 -2.38 0.70
CA THR A 480 11.31 -3.03 0.88
C THR A 480 11.28 -3.73 2.24
N VAL A 481 10.59 -3.17 3.25
CA VAL A 481 10.60 -3.69 4.64
C VAL A 481 9.63 -4.87 4.79
N ILE A 482 10.13 -6.09 4.96
CA ILE A 482 9.32 -7.34 5.00
C ILE A 482 9.09 -7.91 6.39
N THR A 483 9.56 -7.25 7.46
CA THR A 483 9.55 -7.77 8.85
C THR A 483 8.18 -8.28 9.32
N SER A 484 7.11 -7.50 9.12
CA SER A 484 5.75 -7.86 9.52
C SER A 484 5.04 -8.74 8.49
N ARG A 485 5.73 -9.09 7.40
CA ARG A 485 5.20 -9.81 6.24
C ARG A 485 5.72 -11.24 6.16
N LEU A 486 6.40 -11.75 7.18
CA LEU A 486 6.88 -13.12 7.18
C LEU A 486 5.74 -14.13 7.44
N PRO A 487 5.69 -15.25 6.71
CA PRO A 487 6.54 -15.60 5.57
C PRO A 487 6.25 -14.69 4.36
N TYR A 488 7.30 -14.14 3.77
CA TYR A 488 7.21 -13.22 2.62
C TYR A 488 7.62 -13.95 1.36
N SER A 489 6.81 -13.88 0.29
CA SER A 489 7.14 -14.44 -1.01
C SER A 489 7.45 -13.33 -2.02
N GLY A 490 8.49 -13.54 -2.82
CA GLY A 490 8.85 -12.65 -3.94
C GLY A 490 10.05 -13.19 -4.70
N ASP A 491 10.33 -12.63 -5.87
CA ASP A 491 11.55 -12.94 -6.63
C ASP A 491 12.75 -12.27 -5.96
N ILE A 492 13.60 -13.09 -5.34
CA ILE A 492 14.76 -12.67 -4.56
C ILE A 492 16.05 -12.84 -5.37
N ASP A 493 16.18 -13.92 -6.16
CA ASP A 493 17.40 -14.17 -6.95
C ASP A 493 17.33 -13.69 -8.41
N GLY A 494 16.22 -13.06 -8.81
CA GLY A 494 16.04 -12.42 -10.11
C GLY A 494 15.73 -13.40 -11.24
N ASP A 495 15.34 -14.64 -10.94
CA ASP A 495 15.04 -15.67 -11.95
C ASP A 495 13.58 -15.65 -12.45
N ASN A 496 12.77 -14.70 -11.95
CA ASN A 496 11.31 -14.57 -12.18
C ASN A 496 10.46 -15.68 -11.55
N LYS A 497 10.98 -16.39 -10.55
CA LYS A 497 10.19 -17.27 -9.68
C LYS A 497 10.20 -16.71 -8.27
N GLU A 498 9.22 -17.14 -7.49
CA GLU A 498 9.10 -16.68 -6.11
C GLU A 498 9.86 -17.58 -5.15
N GLU A 499 10.59 -16.95 -4.24
CA GLU A 499 11.14 -17.55 -3.04
C GLU A 499 10.38 -17.08 -1.80
N THR A 500 10.29 -17.95 -0.80
CA THR A 500 9.68 -17.61 0.49
C THR A 500 10.74 -17.36 1.54
N ILE A 501 10.79 -16.14 2.07
CA ILE A 501 11.62 -15.73 3.21
C ILE A 501 10.85 -15.93 4.51
N ASN A 502 11.48 -16.57 5.48
CA ASN A 502 10.98 -16.68 6.85
C ASN A 502 12.13 -16.65 7.87
N THR A 503 11.80 -16.46 9.15
CA THR A 503 12.79 -16.54 10.24
C THR A 503 12.45 -17.63 11.24
N SER A 504 13.49 -18.26 11.77
CA SER A 504 13.42 -19.22 12.87
C SER A 504 14.49 -18.87 13.90
N THR A 505 14.69 -19.72 14.90
CA THR A 505 15.65 -19.47 15.99
C THR A 505 16.51 -20.70 16.22
N ASP A 506 17.82 -20.52 16.30
CA ASP A 506 18.75 -21.62 16.59
C ASP A 506 18.81 -21.97 18.08
N ALA A 507 19.63 -22.98 18.41
CA ALA A 507 19.80 -23.46 19.78
C ALA A 507 20.41 -22.41 20.74
N GLN A 508 21.05 -21.36 20.21
CA GLN A 508 21.64 -20.26 20.97
C GLN A 508 20.67 -19.09 21.13
N GLY A 509 19.49 -19.17 20.52
CA GLY A 509 18.50 -18.10 20.51
C GLY A 509 18.76 -17.05 19.44
N LEU A 510 19.64 -17.31 18.46
CA LEU A 510 19.91 -16.39 17.36
C LEU A 510 18.90 -16.59 16.24
N VAL A 511 18.56 -15.51 15.56
CA VAL A 511 17.69 -15.49 14.38
C VAL A 511 18.37 -16.25 13.26
N VAL A 512 17.67 -17.22 12.69
CA VAL A 512 18.04 -17.95 11.48
C VAL A 512 17.17 -17.45 10.35
N LEU A 513 17.81 -16.97 9.29
CA LEU A 513 17.13 -16.61 8.05
C LEU A 513 16.94 -17.89 7.22
N ASN A 514 15.71 -18.10 6.74
CA ASN A 514 15.33 -19.23 5.91
C ASN A 514 14.81 -18.69 4.59
N VAL A 515 15.30 -19.25 3.48
CA VAL A 515 14.77 -18.97 2.14
C VAL A 515 14.38 -20.30 1.51
N GLU A 516 13.11 -20.45 1.18
CA GLU A 516 12.56 -21.63 0.54
C GLU A 516 12.31 -21.38 -0.94
N ALA A 517 12.80 -22.30 -1.79
CA ALA A 517 12.53 -22.31 -3.22
C ALA A 517 12.33 -23.75 -3.69
N SER A 518 11.28 -23.99 -4.49
CA SER A 518 11.00 -25.31 -5.07
C SER A 518 11.00 -26.46 -4.03
N GLY A 519 10.43 -26.22 -2.85
CA GLY A 519 10.37 -27.19 -1.75
C GLY A 519 11.69 -27.50 -1.04
N LYS A 520 12.74 -26.69 -1.26
CA LYS A 520 14.02 -26.76 -0.55
C LYS A 520 14.25 -25.49 0.25
N THR A 521 14.62 -25.65 1.52
CA THR A 521 14.96 -24.54 2.41
C THR A 521 16.48 -24.41 2.54
N ALA A 522 16.99 -23.21 2.30
CA ALA A 522 18.34 -22.80 2.66
C ALA A 522 18.30 -21.96 3.93
N GLU A 523 19.25 -22.16 4.85
CA GLU A 523 19.24 -21.53 6.17
C GLU A 523 20.61 -20.90 6.48
N VAL A 524 20.60 -19.76 7.16
CA VAL A 524 21.82 -19.15 7.72
C VAL A 524 21.55 -18.48 9.08
N SER A 525 22.34 -18.85 10.09
CA SER A 525 22.30 -18.20 11.40
C SER A 525 22.93 -16.81 11.33
N THR A 526 22.24 -15.82 11.89
CA THR A 526 22.73 -14.43 12.00
C THR A 526 23.36 -14.18 13.37
N GLY A 527 23.95 -12.99 13.56
CA GLY A 527 24.36 -12.51 14.89
C GLY A 527 23.22 -11.94 15.73
N ILE A 528 22.00 -11.86 15.18
CA ILE A 528 20.87 -11.13 15.76
C ILE A 528 20.10 -12.05 16.71
N LYS A 529 19.71 -11.53 17.86
CA LYS A 529 18.89 -12.20 18.88
C LYS A 529 17.48 -11.61 18.96
N GLU A 530 17.36 -10.30 18.82
CA GLU A 530 16.08 -9.58 18.77
C GLU A 530 15.99 -8.88 17.41
N ILE A 531 15.11 -9.35 16.53
CA ILE A 531 14.94 -8.77 15.20
C ILE A 531 14.35 -7.36 15.30
N GLY A 532 14.97 -6.41 14.61
CA GLY A 532 14.48 -5.04 14.45
C GLY A 532 13.73 -4.88 13.15
N SER A 533 14.42 -5.07 12.01
CA SER A 533 13.80 -5.08 10.69
C SER A 533 14.47 -6.04 9.72
N ILE A 534 13.71 -6.50 8.73
CA ILE A 534 14.19 -7.21 7.54
C ILE A 534 13.78 -6.39 6.32
N ARG A 535 14.73 -6.15 5.42
CA ARG A 535 14.53 -5.33 4.22
C ARG A 535 15.14 -6.00 2.99
N LEU A 536 14.50 -5.80 1.85
CA LEU A 536 15.02 -6.20 0.55
C LEU A 536 15.48 -4.97 -0.22
N PHE A 537 16.66 -5.04 -0.82
CA PHE A 537 17.16 -3.98 -1.69
C PHE A 537 18.17 -4.58 -2.68
N ASP A 538 18.04 -4.24 -3.96
CA ASP A 538 19.04 -4.52 -4.97
C ASP A 538 20.06 -3.37 -4.95
N LEU A 539 21.17 -3.55 -4.23
CA LEU A 539 22.13 -2.48 -3.99
C LEU A 539 23.08 -2.26 -5.16
N ASP A 540 23.42 -3.32 -5.89
CA ASP A 540 24.38 -3.28 -7.00
C ASP A 540 23.72 -3.20 -8.39
N GLY A 541 22.39 -3.33 -8.46
CA GLY A 541 21.57 -3.14 -9.64
C GLY A 541 21.59 -4.33 -10.59
N ASP A 542 21.86 -5.54 -10.07
CA ASP A 542 21.95 -6.76 -10.87
C ASP A 542 20.59 -7.46 -11.08
N GLY A 543 19.53 -6.99 -10.41
CA GLY A 543 18.18 -7.53 -10.46
C GLY A 543 17.86 -8.54 -9.35
N ALA A 544 18.87 -9.03 -8.62
CA ALA A 544 18.67 -9.82 -7.41
C ALA A 544 18.59 -8.90 -6.18
N LYS A 545 17.74 -9.26 -5.22
CA LYS A 545 17.55 -8.47 -3.99
C LYS A 545 18.44 -9.04 -2.89
N GLU A 546 19.28 -8.22 -2.28
CA GLU A 546 19.91 -8.60 -1.01
C GLU A 546 18.92 -8.53 0.15
N ILE A 547 19.11 -9.43 1.11
CA ILE A 547 18.31 -9.50 2.33
C ILE A 547 19.09 -8.85 3.47
N TYR A 548 18.64 -7.70 3.94
CA TYR A 548 19.23 -6.97 5.05
C TYR A 548 18.43 -7.22 6.33
N LEU A 549 19.10 -7.57 7.42
CA LEU A 549 18.50 -7.76 8.73
C LEU A 549 19.19 -6.86 9.72
N ASP A 550 18.46 -6.01 10.43
CA ASP A 550 18.98 -5.29 11.59
C ASP A 550 18.23 -5.68 12.86
N GLY A 551 18.91 -5.58 13.99
CA GLY A 551 18.37 -5.97 15.28
C GLY A 551 19.41 -5.81 16.37
N LYS A 552 19.19 -6.49 17.50
CA LYS A 552 20.15 -6.52 18.62
C LYS A 552 20.79 -7.89 18.74
N ASP A 553 22.09 -7.90 19.01
CA ASP A 553 22.83 -9.12 19.33
C ASP A 553 22.57 -9.60 20.77
N ALA A 554 23.36 -10.60 21.21
CA ALA A 554 23.24 -11.18 22.55
C ALA A 554 23.54 -10.20 23.69
N ASP A 555 24.32 -9.16 23.43
CA ASP A 555 24.72 -8.12 24.41
C ASP A 555 23.79 -6.89 24.34
N GLY A 556 22.76 -6.93 23.48
CA GLY A 556 21.83 -5.82 23.26
C GLY A 556 22.39 -4.72 22.35
N GLN A 557 23.54 -4.96 21.70
CA GLN A 557 24.14 -4.04 20.76
C GLN A 557 23.44 -4.12 19.42
N ALA A 558 23.13 -2.96 18.84
CA ALA A 558 22.52 -2.89 17.51
C ALA A 558 23.54 -3.35 16.45
N ILE A 559 23.11 -4.27 15.59
CA ILE A 559 23.88 -4.82 14.47
C ILE A 559 23.02 -4.96 13.22
N THR A 560 23.67 -4.97 12.05
CA THR A 560 23.06 -5.20 10.74
C THR A 560 23.80 -6.33 10.03
N CYS A 561 23.09 -7.38 9.61
CA CYS A 561 23.56 -8.43 8.73
C CYS A 561 23.00 -8.19 7.30
N ALA A 562 23.70 -8.72 6.30
CA ALA A 562 23.21 -8.81 4.93
C ALA A 562 23.40 -10.24 4.45
N ALA A 563 22.49 -10.76 3.65
CA ALA A 563 22.53 -12.11 3.09
C ALA A 563 22.24 -12.08 1.59
N PHE A 564 22.87 -13.01 0.87
CA PHE A 564 22.65 -13.23 -0.55
C PHE A 564 22.00 -14.59 -0.74
N TYR A 565 21.00 -14.64 -1.61
CA TYR A 565 20.35 -15.86 -2.02
C TYR A 565 20.52 -16.10 -3.52
N SER A 566 20.79 -17.34 -3.92
CA SER A 566 20.68 -17.78 -5.31
C SER A 566 20.61 -19.29 -5.41
N THR A 567 19.61 -19.81 -6.13
CA THR A 567 19.47 -21.25 -6.41
C THR A 567 20.61 -21.82 -7.25
N ALA A 568 21.35 -20.98 -7.98
CA ALA A 568 22.47 -21.38 -8.84
C ALA A 568 23.76 -21.67 -8.07
N GLU A 569 23.88 -21.24 -6.81
CA GLU A 569 25.09 -21.37 -6.02
C GLU A 569 25.17 -22.67 -5.22
N THR A 570 26.40 -23.15 -4.97
CA THR A 570 26.64 -24.34 -4.14
C THR A 570 26.20 -24.16 -2.70
N GLN A 571 26.25 -22.93 -2.19
CA GLN A 571 25.68 -22.53 -0.92
C GLN A 571 24.62 -21.47 -1.21
N PRO A 572 23.34 -21.87 -1.37
CA PRO A 572 22.31 -20.98 -1.89
C PRO A 572 22.04 -19.76 -1.02
N LEU A 573 22.29 -19.84 0.29
CA LEU A 573 22.11 -18.74 1.22
C LEU A 573 23.36 -18.56 2.06
N HIS A 574 23.91 -17.34 2.09
CA HIS A 574 25.07 -17.01 2.92
C HIS A 574 25.09 -15.54 3.33
N LEU A 575 25.75 -15.25 4.46
CA LEU A 575 25.94 -13.88 4.93
C LEU A 575 27.07 -13.18 4.19
N ALA A 576 26.86 -11.89 3.94
CA ALA A 576 27.88 -10.96 3.53
C ALA A 576 28.93 -10.77 4.62
N LEU A 577 30.15 -10.44 4.20
CA LEU A 577 31.17 -9.93 5.12
C LEU A 577 31.19 -8.41 5.11
N PHE A 578 31.15 -7.80 6.29
CA PHE A 578 31.43 -6.40 6.55
C PHE A 578 32.88 -6.25 7.01
N ASP A 579 33.76 -5.90 6.08
CA ASP A 579 35.21 -5.94 6.17
C ASP A 579 35.73 -7.35 6.53
N SER A 580 35.63 -7.76 7.80
CA SER A 580 36.04 -9.08 8.31
C SER A 580 35.01 -9.74 9.22
N GLN A 581 33.87 -9.10 9.47
CA GLN A 581 32.80 -9.58 10.35
C GLN A 581 31.57 -9.96 9.53
N SER A 582 30.67 -10.79 10.05
CA SER A 582 29.40 -11.13 9.39
C SER A 582 28.28 -10.09 9.63
N TYR A 583 28.62 -8.94 10.22
CA TYR A 583 27.69 -7.86 10.54
C TYR A 583 28.38 -6.50 10.59
N ALA A 584 27.63 -5.43 10.30
CA ALA A 584 27.97 -4.05 10.65
C ALA A 584 27.39 -3.67 12.02
N LEU A 585 28.05 -2.76 12.72
CA LEU A 585 27.51 -2.17 13.95
C LEU A 585 26.50 -1.06 13.61
N GLY A 586 25.31 -1.14 14.21
CA GLY A 586 24.21 -0.19 14.07
C GLY A 586 22.99 -0.77 13.35
N THR A 587 22.02 0.09 13.05
CA THR A 587 20.75 -0.22 12.36
C THR A 587 20.69 0.42 10.98
N ILE A 588 19.99 -0.19 10.04
CA ILE A 588 19.82 0.33 8.67
C ILE A 588 19.14 1.71 8.73
N LYS A 589 19.78 2.71 8.13
CA LYS A 589 19.21 4.04 7.94
C LYS A 589 18.54 4.15 6.58
N ASP A 590 19.32 3.94 5.52
CA ASP A 590 18.91 4.00 4.13
C ASP A 590 19.91 3.27 3.21
N PHE A 591 19.54 3.16 1.95
CA PHE A 591 20.32 2.75 0.80
C PHE A 591 20.40 3.96 -0.13
N SER A 592 21.58 4.56 -0.27
CA SER A 592 21.76 5.80 -1.01
C SER A 592 23.01 5.74 -1.87
N ASP A 593 22.89 6.18 -3.13
CA ASP A 593 23.98 6.19 -4.11
C ASP A 593 24.70 4.83 -4.27
N GLY A 594 23.94 3.72 -4.29
CA GLY A 594 24.47 2.35 -4.36
C GLY A 594 25.25 1.93 -3.12
N LYS A 595 24.95 2.50 -1.95
CA LYS A 595 25.62 2.22 -0.68
C LYS A 595 24.63 1.96 0.43
N LEU A 596 24.99 1.06 1.32
CA LEU A 596 24.27 0.81 2.56
C LEU A 596 24.72 1.82 3.62
N VAL A 597 23.77 2.56 4.19
CA VAL A 597 24.02 3.50 5.29
C VAL A 597 23.44 2.94 6.59
N VAL A 598 24.30 2.78 7.58
CA VAL A 598 23.97 2.25 8.90
C VAL A 598 24.16 3.34 9.95
N ASP A 599 23.11 3.62 10.71
CA ASP A 599 23.17 4.50 11.88
C ASP A 599 23.73 3.71 13.08
N ASN A 600 24.77 4.24 13.71
CA ASN A 600 25.37 3.66 14.91
C ASN A 600 25.62 4.74 15.97
N GLU A 601 25.99 4.32 17.17
CA GLU A 601 26.45 5.20 18.24
C GLU A 601 27.93 5.02 18.48
N MET A 602 28.63 6.14 18.64
CA MET A 602 30.06 6.18 18.92
C MET A 602 30.33 6.97 20.20
N ASN A 603 31.07 6.35 21.11
CA ASN A 603 31.53 6.97 22.34
C ASN A 603 32.91 7.61 22.14
N ILE A 604 32.93 8.89 21.78
CA ILE A 604 34.15 9.69 21.57
C ILE A 604 33.92 11.14 21.99
N LEU A 605 34.46 11.52 23.15
CA LEU A 605 34.18 12.82 23.78
C LEU A 605 32.67 13.07 23.98
N GLY A 606 31.92 12.02 24.28
CA GLY A 606 30.46 11.98 24.34
C GLY A 606 29.91 10.81 23.54
N THR A 607 28.61 10.55 23.64
CA THR A 607 27.91 9.55 22.83
C THR A 607 27.22 10.25 21.67
N TYR A 608 27.66 9.96 20.45
CA TYR A 608 27.14 10.59 19.24
C TYR A 608 26.57 9.56 18.27
N LYS A 609 25.46 9.90 17.62
CA LYS A 609 25.01 9.17 16.44
C LYS A 609 25.99 9.43 15.28
N VAL A 610 26.43 8.36 14.63
CA VAL A 610 27.33 8.38 13.49
C VAL A 610 26.72 7.59 12.34
N LYS A 611 27.06 7.97 11.12
CA LYS A 611 26.69 7.22 9.92
C LYS A 611 27.89 6.41 9.44
N ASN A 612 27.72 5.10 9.32
CA ASN A 612 28.65 4.23 8.63
C ASN A 612 28.12 3.97 7.22
N VAL A 613 28.96 4.19 6.21
CA VAL A 613 28.60 3.98 4.81
C VAL A 613 29.39 2.78 4.30
N TYR A 614 28.71 1.82 3.70
CA TYR A 614 29.31 0.60 3.17
C TYR A 614 29.08 0.49 1.67
N THR A 615 30.12 0.09 0.94
CA THR A 615 30.04 -0.22 -0.50
C THR A 615 30.09 -1.72 -0.68
N LEU A 616 29.17 -2.25 -1.48
CA LEU A 616 29.12 -3.66 -1.85
C LEU A 616 30.05 -3.91 -3.04
N ALA A 617 30.87 -4.96 -2.94
CA ALA A 617 31.62 -5.54 -4.04
C ALA A 617 31.89 -7.02 -3.75
N ASP A 618 31.68 -7.90 -4.72
CA ASP A 618 31.93 -9.34 -4.58
C ASP A 618 31.28 -9.94 -3.31
N LYS A 619 29.99 -9.62 -3.08
CA LYS A 619 29.21 -10.06 -1.90
C LYS A 619 29.80 -9.68 -0.54
N SER A 620 30.68 -8.67 -0.53
CA SER A 620 31.34 -8.15 0.65
C SER A 620 31.19 -6.64 0.74
N PHE A 621 30.86 -6.16 1.93
CA PHE A 621 30.75 -4.76 2.25
C PHE A 621 32.08 -4.22 2.78
N SER A 622 32.61 -3.19 2.13
CA SER A 622 33.75 -2.43 2.63
C SER A 622 33.27 -1.11 3.22
N LYS A 623 33.68 -0.79 4.45
CA LYS A 623 33.37 0.50 5.06
C LYS A 623 34.09 1.62 4.31
N ALA A 624 33.38 2.71 4.00
CA ALA A 624 33.96 3.88 3.35
C ALA A 624 35.16 4.41 4.15
N SER A 625 36.28 4.63 3.46
CA SER A 625 37.47 5.23 4.06
C SER A 625 37.31 6.75 4.18
N GLY A 626 37.60 7.31 5.35
CA GLY A 626 37.45 8.74 5.63
C GLY A 626 36.98 9.02 7.05
N ASP A 627 36.75 10.30 7.36
CA ASP A 627 36.24 10.69 8.66
C ASP A 627 34.81 10.17 8.87
N ILE A 628 34.55 9.67 10.08
CA ILE A 628 33.24 9.29 10.57
C ILE A 628 32.47 10.56 10.91
N VAL A 629 31.37 10.81 10.23
CA VAL A 629 30.57 12.03 10.38
C VAL A 629 29.53 11.86 11.48
N PHE A 630 29.41 12.86 12.36
CA PHE A 630 28.38 12.89 13.40
C PHE A 630 27.05 13.44 12.88
N ASP A 631 25.95 12.77 13.22
CA ASP A 631 24.58 13.23 12.98
C ASP A 631 24.07 14.00 14.21
N ASN A 632 24.66 15.17 14.49
CA ASN A 632 24.49 15.87 15.78
C ASN A 632 24.25 17.38 15.65
N ASN A 633 23.57 17.84 14.59
CA ASN A 633 23.48 19.26 14.21
C ASN A 633 23.00 20.24 15.31
N THR A 634 22.37 19.73 16.38
CA THR A 634 21.86 20.52 17.53
C THR A 634 22.69 20.36 18.81
N THR A 635 23.71 19.50 18.84
CA THR A 635 24.49 19.19 20.05
C THR A 635 25.75 20.05 20.13
N TYR A 636 25.78 21.00 21.07
CA TYR A 636 26.93 21.88 21.30
C TYR A 636 27.57 21.61 22.66
N VAL A 637 28.90 21.71 22.71
CA VAL A 637 29.70 21.67 23.94
C VAL A 637 30.43 23.00 24.10
N THR A 638 30.79 23.33 25.34
CA THR A 638 31.52 24.57 25.66
C THR A 638 32.81 24.22 26.38
N THR A 639 33.94 24.75 25.90
CA THR A 639 35.25 24.49 26.49
C THR A 639 35.40 25.18 27.86
N THR A 640 35.99 24.51 28.85
CA THR A 640 36.33 25.08 30.18
C THR A 640 37.81 25.45 30.31
N LYS A 641 38.65 24.92 29.41
CA LYS A 641 40.08 25.21 29.31
C LYS A 641 40.43 25.47 27.85
N SER A 642 41.55 26.15 27.62
CA SER A 642 42.07 26.28 26.27
C SER A 642 42.60 24.95 25.74
N ILE A 643 42.36 24.65 24.47
CA ILE A 643 42.76 23.39 23.80
C ILE A 643 43.74 23.70 22.68
N THR A 644 44.84 22.95 22.58
CA THR A 644 45.76 23.07 21.43
C THR A 644 45.22 22.22 20.28
N LEU A 645 44.98 22.84 19.14
CA LEU A 645 44.46 22.21 17.94
C LEU A 645 45.57 21.48 17.16
N SER A 646 45.20 20.61 16.22
CA SER A 646 46.16 19.82 15.42
C SER A 646 47.13 20.67 14.60
N ASN A 647 46.75 21.91 14.27
CA ASN A 647 47.60 22.89 13.57
C ASN A 647 48.48 23.73 14.51
N GLY A 648 48.49 23.43 15.81
CA GLY A 648 49.25 24.15 16.85
C GLY A 648 48.60 25.45 17.36
N SER A 649 47.46 25.88 16.80
CA SER A 649 46.72 27.05 17.31
C SER A 649 45.95 26.71 18.60
N LEU A 650 45.55 27.75 19.34
CA LEU A 650 44.85 27.60 20.62
C LEU A 650 43.37 27.93 20.47
N LEU A 651 42.51 26.98 20.79
CA LEU A 651 41.08 27.20 20.98
C LEU A 651 40.85 27.76 22.39
N ALA A 652 40.22 28.93 22.49
CA ALA A 652 40.07 29.64 23.75
C ALA A 652 39.05 28.95 24.69
N THR A 653 39.24 29.12 26.00
CA THR A 653 38.20 28.76 26.99
C THR A 653 36.89 29.53 26.74
N GLY A 654 35.76 28.93 27.10
CA GLY A 654 34.42 29.47 26.85
C GLY A 654 33.93 29.36 25.40
N THR A 655 34.69 28.74 24.49
CA THR A 655 34.27 28.56 23.10
C THR A 655 33.15 27.52 23.00
N LYS A 656 32.05 27.90 22.33
CA LYS A 656 30.94 27.01 21.98
C LYS A 656 31.20 26.37 20.62
N LEU A 657 31.12 25.05 20.55
CA LEU A 657 31.40 24.28 19.33
C LEU A 657 30.54 23.02 19.23
N ARG A 658 30.45 22.49 18.02
CA ARG A 658 29.86 21.19 17.71
C ARG A 658 30.91 20.32 17.01
N PHE A 659 31.06 19.08 17.45
CA PHE A 659 31.89 18.12 16.75
C PHE A 659 31.22 17.67 15.46
N THR A 660 31.99 17.62 14.36
CA THR A 660 31.46 17.35 13.02
C THR A 660 31.86 15.98 12.50
N SER A 661 33.09 15.55 12.79
CA SER A 661 33.59 14.24 12.36
C SER A 661 34.80 13.78 13.18
N THR A 662 35.24 12.54 13.00
CA THR A 662 36.42 11.97 13.67
C THR A 662 37.08 10.90 12.79
N ASP A 663 38.38 10.68 12.95
CA ASP A 663 39.06 9.51 12.38
C ASP A 663 38.84 8.23 13.24
N GLY A 664 38.09 8.36 14.33
CA GLY A 664 37.77 7.30 15.28
C GLY A 664 38.90 6.97 16.27
N SER A 665 40.05 7.65 16.21
CA SER A 665 41.23 7.24 16.99
C SER A 665 42.11 8.36 17.53
N SER A 666 42.35 9.41 16.75
CA SER A 666 43.41 10.39 17.02
C SER A 666 42.98 11.84 16.87
N VAL A 667 41.90 12.12 16.13
CA VAL A 667 41.44 13.48 15.86
C VAL A 667 39.92 13.57 15.87
N ILE A 668 39.38 14.63 16.46
CA ILE A 668 37.98 15.04 16.33
C ILE A 668 37.87 16.44 15.73
N ASN A 669 37.10 16.57 14.67
CA ASN A 669 36.85 17.83 13.97
C ASN A 669 35.63 18.54 14.58
N PHE A 670 35.64 19.87 14.52
CA PHE A 670 34.56 20.69 15.04
C PHE A 670 34.31 21.94 14.20
N VAL A 671 33.14 22.53 14.42
CA VAL A 671 32.76 23.87 13.97
C VAL A 671 32.26 24.69 15.16
N THR A 672 32.68 25.95 15.28
CA THR A 672 32.15 26.89 16.28
C THR A 672 30.83 27.51 15.82
N ASP A 673 30.09 28.13 16.74
CA ASP A 673 28.90 28.92 16.40
C ASP A 673 29.19 30.10 15.47
N GLY A 674 30.42 30.63 15.49
CA GLY A 674 30.95 31.62 14.56
C GLY A 674 31.44 31.07 13.22
N GLY A 675 31.27 29.77 12.93
CA GLY A 675 31.65 29.14 11.66
C GLY A 675 33.13 28.79 11.52
N PHE A 676 33.94 28.93 12.57
CA PHE A 676 35.35 28.49 12.54
C PHE A 676 35.44 26.98 12.66
N THR A 677 36.18 26.34 11.76
CA THR A 677 36.42 24.89 11.76
C THR A 677 37.82 24.55 12.25
N GLY A 678 37.96 23.46 12.99
CA GLY A 678 39.26 22.98 13.46
C GLY A 678 39.25 21.53 13.88
N SER A 679 40.40 21.05 14.33
CA SER A 679 40.63 19.66 14.72
C SER A 679 41.32 19.58 16.07
N ILE A 680 40.82 18.76 16.98
CA ILE A 680 41.37 18.52 18.31
C ILE A 680 42.06 17.15 18.32
N PRO A 681 43.35 17.07 18.67
CA PRO A 681 44.03 15.81 18.91
C PRO A 681 43.48 15.13 20.17
N ILE A 682 43.17 13.85 20.05
CA ILE A 682 42.59 13.02 21.12
C ILE A 682 43.36 11.71 21.22
N ALA A 683 43.26 11.05 22.37
CA ALA A 683 43.81 9.71 22.56
C ALA A 683 42.95 8.91 23.53
N SER A 684 42.76 7.61 23.24
CA SER A 684 42.09 6.69 24.16
C SER A 684 43.04 6.21 25.25
N SER A 685 42.59 6.24 26.50
CA SER A 685 43.31 5.70 27.65
C SER A 685 42.87 4.27 28.03
N GLY A 686 41.97 3.67 27.26
CA GLY A 686 41.30 2.40 27.58
C GLY A 686 40.14 2.52 28.59
N SER A 687 40.14 3.56 29.43
CA SER A 687 39.05 3.90 30.37
C SER A 687 38.23 5.13 29.96
N GLY A 688 38.56 5.76 28.84
CA GLY A 688 37.95 6.99 28.35
C GLY A 688 38.84 7.71 27.34
N TRP A 689 38.44 8.93 26.98
CA TRP A 689 39.19 9.77 26.04
C TRP A 689 39.95 10.87 26.76
N THR A 690 41.10 11.24 26.18
CA THR A 690 41.98 12.28 26.73
C THR A 690 42.30 13.33 25.69
N ILE A 691 42.48 14.57 26.16
CA ILE A 691 42.99 15.70 25.40
C ILE A 691 44.26 16.17 26.11
N SER A 692 45.40 16.14 25.40
CA SER A 692 46.72 16.45 25.96
C SER A 692 47.02 15.67 27.26
N GLY A 693 46.62 14.39 27.31
CA GLY A 693 46.87 13.48 28.45
C GLY A 693 46.01 13.72 29.69
N GLN A 694 45.02 14.62 29.63
CA GLN A 694 44.03 14.82 30.69
C GLN A 694 42.65 14.32 30.22
N PRO A 695 41.77 13.87 31.12
CA PRO A 695 40.42 13.43 30.75
C PRO A 695 39.66 14.49 29.97
N ASP A 696 38.98 14.07 28.91
CA ASP A 696 38.13 14.89 28.05
C ASP A 696 37.08 15.71 28.83
N THR A 697 36.44 15.09 29.82
CA THR A 697 35.48 15.71 30.75
C THR A 697 36.04 16.91 31.50
N SER A 698 37.37 17.06 31.58
CA SER A 698 38.01 18.21 32.23
C SER A 698 38.15 19.43 31.31
N TYR A 699 37.86 19.30 30.01
CA TYR A 699 37.97 20.38 29.00
C TYR A 699 36.64 20.96 28.57
N PHE A 700 35.51 20.36 28.95
CA PHE A 700 34.18 20.80 28.56
C PHE A 700 33.26 20.95 29.77
N THR A 701 32.28 21.85 29.68
CA THR A 701 31.28 22.06 30.74
C THR A 701 30.44 20.80 30.96
N SER A 702 30.10 20.13 29.87
CA SER A 702 29.46 18.82 29.84
C SER A 702 29.75 18.17 28.50
N LEU A 703 29.80 16.83 28.51
CA LEU A 703 29.85 16.00 27.30
C LEU A 703 28.59 15.10 27.29
N PRO A 704 28.00 14.84 26.11
CA PRO A 704 26.75 14.11 25.99
C PRO A 704 26.96 12.59 26.08
N TYR A 705 27.58 12.10 27.15
CA TYR A 705 27.65 10.66 27.38
C TYR A 705 26.27 10.12 27.77
N LYS A 706 25.82 9.03 27.13
CA LYS A 706 24.66 8.28 27.61
C LYS A 706 25.01 7.62 28.94
N ASN A 707 24.06 7.67 29.88
CA ASN A 707 24.14 6.96 31.15
C ASN A 707 23.84 5.47 31.00
#